data_AF-A0A9X3YM18-F1
#
_entry.id   AF-A0A9X3YM18-F1
#
_cell.length_a   1.000
_cell.length_b   1.000
_cell.length_c   1.000
_cell.angle_alpha   90.00
_cell.angle_beta   90.00
_cell.angle_gamma   90.00
#
_symmetry.space_group_name_H-M   'P 1'
#
loop_
_entity.id
_entity.type
_entity.pdbx_description
1 polymer ?
#
loop_
_entity_poly.entity_id
_entity_poly.type
_entity_poly.pdbx_seq_one_letter_code
_entity_poly.pdbx_strand_id
1 'polypeptide(L)'
;MLASRRYLTRFALGIGLAFAGAAAAQDHNAFISQARTLPWPARETNRTTFALELGDWNVYTGQLHSHTRGHDSPNAFQSWAITQGIAWSFGYDFFSRNNHSTSWEDYDAWGPFVAQFGAADSRGMVTINGQENYYDGGNHPPGSHDHPNHYNTINGWPGQKSGNLSEMFGKIQAGYNDDHLQSIHVQLNHVSGPTADYTQLPAPGTARTKLRRIVDTAEILHGGGSDEAHMANLRAYFTLLRNGWRVSPTAHYDVHADYHLNSHWGARNPDGSFVRPWVLYPGQSYEAVHRANGESGFAPRGRTGMVMPASTPWSPNAFLTGLTDRRTFRSTMDRSVGMFAAGGRVMGDEFSLADNASPLPFKVWGRSLAQHDGTYAGFWRAELWSPARPDAPVKTVDLNGATDFGTELFAVTPFESVYLVRLVGAWPDHDIVMAPVWIGNPRAKFSNAGFLFPTGTGVQLLQWSGGGKRVAIQRARVASPQHPRQWETVAEVDNINRYPHDMTAEPIHTVWRVVDPTDTAVVSGEVVFSKPNRAPLGSFDELNSTTGRVRGWTFDPDHSTSPVTVHVYSSGVFVTSGTTGLARPDVQQVHGTGAYSGFDIALPANYRTGTRSFHIYALDLDAEPNPLLGGSPRWGYFDPVEEPEEEGTLCDRRPWLPQCNP
;
A
#
# COMPACT_ATOMS: atom_id res chain seq x y z
N MET A 1 -76.89 5.72 82.27
CA MET A 1 -76.08 6.61 81.42
C MET A 1 -75.14 5.75 80.57
N LEU A 2 -74.66 6.30 79.44
CA LEU A 2 -74.02 5.64 78.29
C LEU A 2 -72.96 4.56 78.66
N ALA A 3 -72.83 3.38 78.03
CA ALA A 3 -72.70 3.04 76.58
C ALA A 3 -71.38 3.58 75.97
N SER A 4 -70.59 2.87 75.15
CA SER A 4 -70.59 1.51 74.54
C SER A 4 -69.18 1.27 73.92
N ARG A 5 -68.65 0.08 73.55
CA ARG A 5 -68.98 -1.37 73.50
C ARG A 5 -67.60 -2.09 73.52
N ARG A 6 -67.28 -3.08 74.38
CA ARG A 6 -67.50 -4.55 74.26
C ARG A 6 -67.28 -5.12 72.83
N TYR A 7 -66.22 -5.90 72.55
CA TYR A 7 -65.90 -7.30 72.94
C TYR A 7 -66.66 -8.41 72.16
N LEU A 8 -65.87 -9.33 71.56
CA LEU A 8 -66.11 -10.76 71.23
C LEU A 8 -67.06 -11.19 70.08
N THR A 9 -66.45 -11.78 69.04
CA THR A 9 -66.59 -13.19 68.55
C THR A 9 -65.49 -13.44 67.50
N ARG A 10 -64.43 -14.24 67.72
CA ARG A 10 -64.30 -15.72 67.67
C ARG A 10 -64.63 -16.36 66.30
N PHE A 11 -63.62 -17.03 65.71
CA PHE A 11 -63.62 -18.30 64.93
C PHE A 11 -64.71 -18.50 63.82
N ALA A 12 -64.42 -19.01 62.61
CA ALA A 12 -63.26 -19.79 62.13
C ALA A 12 -63.16 -19.80 60.58
N LEU A 13 -62.15 -20.53 60.06
CA LEU A 13 -61.96 -21.04 58.69
C LEU A 13 -61.69 -20.02 57.55
N GLY A 14 -60.45 -20.06 57.06
CA GLY A 14 -60.19 -20.56 55.71
C GLY A 14 -60.20 -19.59 54.53
N ILE A 15 -59.01 -19.41 53.93
CA ILE A 15 -58.78 -18.92 52.55
C ILE A 15 -59.06 -17.41 52.35
N GLY A 16 -57.98 -16.62 52.38
CA GLY A 16 -57.96 -15.22 51.95
C GLY A 16 -56.84 -14.41 52.60
N LEU A 17 -56.35 -13.39 51.88
CA LEU A 17 -55.43 -12.33 52.35
C LEU A 17 -53.97 -12.75 52.64
N ALA A 18 -53.27 -13.10 51.57
CA ALA A 18 -51.92 -12.59 51.34
C ALA A 18 -51.97 -11.58 50.19
N PHE A 19 -52.41 -10.34 50.45
CA PHE A 19 -52.28 -9.19 49.52
C PHE A 19 -52.50 -7.85 50.23
N ALA A 20 -51.63 -6.88 49.89
CA ALA A 20 -51.66 -5.45 50.24
C ALA A 20 -51.56 -5.05 51.74
N GLY A 21 -50.89 -3.95 52.11
CA GLY A 21 -50.23 -2.94 51.28
C GLY A 21 -48.83 -2.57 51.79
N ALA A 22 -47.83 -2.71 50.91
CA ALA A 22 -46.67 -1.83 50.94
C ALA A 22 -47.07 -0.52 50.23
N ALA A 23 -46.86 0.63 50.87
CA ALA A 23 -47.27 1.93 50.33
C ALA A 23 -46.36 3.06 50.84
N ALA A 24 -45.08 3.03 50.46
CA ALA A 24 -44.13 4.14 50.63
C ALA A 24 -42.91 4.05 49.69
N ALA A 25 -43.15 3.68 48.43
CA ALA A 25 -42.21 3.92 47.33
C ALA A 25 -43.04 4.59 46.22
N GLN A 26 -42.67 5.80 45.82
CA GLN A 26 -43.46 6.56 44.85
C GLN A 26 -43.25 6.01 43.44
N ASP A 27 -44.25 5.25 42.97
CA ASP A 27 -44.47 5.02 41.55
C ASP A 27 -44.57 6.37 40.81
N HIS A 28 -43.56 6.68 40.00
CA HIS A 28 -43.71 7.61 38.88
C HIS A 28 -43.45 6.86 37.57
N ASN A 29 -44.55 6.26 37.08
CA ASN A 29 -44.84 5.99 35.67
C ASN A 29 -43.89 5.05 34.91
N ALA A 30 -44.18 3.75 35.02
CA ALA A 30 -44.43 2.84 33.88
C ALA A 30 -43.78 3.19 32.51
N PHE A 31 -42.46 3.03 32.39
CA PHE A 31 -41.79 2.94 31.09
C PHE A 31 -41.58 1.47 30.68
N ILE A 32 -42.52 0.99 29.87
CA ILE A 32 -42.49 -0.28 29.10
C ILE A 32 -42.01 -1.52 29.86
N SER A 33 -42.90 -2.05 30.71
CA SER A 33 -43.00 -3.50 30.83
C SER A 33 -43.59 -4.07 29.53
N GLN A 34 -43.03 -5.17 29.03
CA GLN A 34 -43.44 -5.84 27.78
C GLN A 34 -43.25 -5.01 26.49
N ALA A 35 -41.99 -4.77 26.12
CA ALA A 35 -41.63 -5.19 24.77
C ALA A 35 -41.98 -6.69 24.69
N ARG A 36 -42.97 -7.07 23.87
CA ARG A 36 -43.18 -8.49 23.59
C ARG A 36 -41.88 -8.98 22.96
N THR A 37 -41.17 -9.84 23.69
CA THR A 37 -40.32 -10.84 23.03
C THR A 37 -41.26 -11.57 22.09
N LEU A 38 -41.15 -11.27 20.79
CA LEU A 38 -41.78 -12.06 19.75
C LEU A 38 -41.38 -13.53 20.01
N PRO A 39 -42.27 -14.51 19.78
CA PRO A 39 -41.99 -15.92 20.09
C PRO A 39 -40.59 -16.29 19.59
N TRP A 40 -39.67 -16.57 20.53
CA TRP A 40 -38.22 -16.48 20.31
C TRP A 40 -37.82 -17.22 19.01
N PRO A 41 -37.44 -16.50 17.94
CA PRO A 41 -37.07 -17.14 16.69
C PRO A 41 -35.78 -17.93 16.83
N ALA A 42 -35.55 -18.86 15.91
CA ALA A 42 -34.23 -19.44 15.73
C ALA A 42 -33.21 -18.31 15.44
N ARG A 43 -32.02 -18.42 16.02
CA ARG A 43 -30.90 -17.49 15.76
C ARG A 43 -30.52 -17.59 14.27
N GLU A 44 -30.73 -16.54 13.50
CA GLU A 44 -30.19 -16.45 12.14
C GLU A 44 -28.68 -16.17 12.20
N THR A 45 -27.87 -17.23 12.23
CA THR A 45 -26.42 -17.11 12.05
C THR A 45 -26.05 -17.27 10.59
N ASN A 46 -25.51 -16.22 9.98
CA ASN A 46 -24.86 -16.31 8.67
C ASN A 46 -23.38 -16.71 8.79
N ARG A 47 -23.07 -17.54 9.80
CA ARG A 47 -21.74 -18.14 10.00
C ARG A 47 -21.35 -18.84 8.72
N THR A 48 -20.27 -18.37 8.12
CA THR A 48 -19.80 -18.83 6.82
C THR A 48 -18.41 -19.41 7.00
N THR A 49 -18.19 -20.60 6.45
CA THR A 49 -16.87 -21.22 6.38
C THR A 49 -16.31 -21.01 4.98
N PHE A 50 -15.10 -20.48 4.90
CA PHE A 50 -14.32 -20.25 3.68
C PHE A 50 -13.05 -21.08 3.69
N ALA A 51 -12.29 -21.01 2.58
CA ALA A 51 -10.92 -21.50 2.47
C ALA A 51 -10.72 -22.95 2.98
N LEU A 52 -11.54 -23.88 2.48
CA LEU A 52 -11.47 -25.30 2.86
C LEU A 52 -10.08 -25.90 2.59
N GLU A 53 -9.45 -25.46 1.50
CA GLU A 53 -8.08 -25.80 1.11
C GLU A 53 -6.99 -25.24 2.04
N LEU A 54 -7.33 -24.31 2.94
CA LEU A 54 -6.45 -23.76 3.97
C LEU A 54 -6.82 -24.25 5.38
N GLY A 55 -7.53 -25.38 5.48
CA GLY A 55 -7.90 -26.02 6.76
C GLY A 55 -9.17 -25.48 7.41
N ASP A 56 -10.11 -24.97 6.58
CA ASP A 56 -11.40 -24.37 6.96
C ASP A 56 -11.28 -23.09 7.83
N TRP A 57 -11.93 -22.01 7.40
CA TRP A 57 -11.91 -20.72 8.12
C TRP A 57 -13.32 -20.19 8.38
N ASN A 58 -13.71 -20.07 9.64
CA ASN A 58 -15.01 -19.56 10.05
C ASN A 58 -15.00 -18.05 10.13
N VAL A 59 -16.05 -17.43 9.58
CA VAL A 59 -16.31 -16.00 9.68
C VAL A 59 -17.38 -15.72 10.73
N TYR A 60 -17.03 -14.83 11.65
CA TYR A 60 -17.88 -14.31 12.72
C TYR A 60 -18.15 -12.82 12.47
N THR A 61 -19.32 -12.29 12.86
CA THR A 61 -19.64 -10.86 12.67
C THR A 61 -20.12 -10.20 13.96
N GLY A 62 -19.95 -8.88 14.08
CA GLY A 62 -20.25 -8.18 15.33
C GLY A 62 -19.86 -6.71 15.31
N GLN A 63 -19.82 -6.12 16.51
CA GLN A 63 -19.43 -4.72 16.74
C GLN A 63 -18.51 -4.57 17.95
N LEU A 64 -17.62 -3.58 17.89
CA LEU A 64 -16.62 -3.24 18.91
C LEU A 64 -16.80 -1.82 19.47
N HIS A 65 -17.87 -1.13 19.08
CA HIS A 65 -18.15 0.25 19.48
C HIS A 65 -19.65 0.42 19.66
N SER A 66 -20.09 0.47 20.93
CA SER A 66 -21.50 0.64 21.30
C SER A 66 -21.64 1.23 22.70
N HIS A 67 -22.69 2.01 22.91
CA HIS A 67 -22.99 2.69 24.16
C HIS A 67 -24.37 2.29 24.67
N THR A 68 -24.44 1.88 25.94
CA THR A 68 -25.73 1.63 26.61
C THR A 68 -26.38 2.92 27.12
N ARG A 69 -25.82 4.07 26.77
CA ARG A 69 -26.21 5.41 27.23
C ARG A 69 -26.21 6.42 26.08
N GLY A 70 -26.97 7.49 26.24
CA GLY A 70 -26.94 8.66 25.37
C GLY A 70 -25.85 9.65 25.75
N HIS A 71 -25.44 10.42 24.75
CA HIS A 71 -24.40 11.45 24.80
C HIS A 71 -24.82 12.67 25.64
N ASP A 72 -26.06 13.12 25.47
CA ASP A 72 -26.53 14.44 25.95
C ASP A 72 -27.50 14.37 27.14
N SER A 73 -27.96 13.18 27.54
CA SER A 73 -29.06 13.03 28.48
C SER A 73 -28.75 12.04 29.62
N PRO A 74 -28.90 12.43 30.89
CA PRO A 74 -28.77 11.52 32.03
C PRO A 74 -29.74 10.33 31.94
N ASN A 75 -30.91 10.56 31.31
CA ASN A 75 -32.05 9.65 31.32
C ASN A 75 -32.10 8.75 30.07
N ALA A 76 -31.23 8.97 29.08
CA ALA A 76 -31.14 8.14 27.90
C ALA A 76 -30.27 6.91 28.20
N PHE A 77 -30.92 5.81 28.58
CA PHE A 77 -30.28 4.57 29.02
C PHE A 77 -31.03 3.35 28.45
N GLN A 78 -30.28 2.35 27.97
CA GLN A 78 -30.80 1.03 27.62
C GLN A 78 -30.21 -0.04 28.54
N SER A 79 -31.05 -0.96 29.02
CA SER A 79 -30.57 -2.13 29.77
C SER A 79 -29.79 -3.08 28.86
N TRP A 80 -28.72 -3.67 29.42
CA TRP A 80 -27.84 -4.58 28.66
C TRP A 80 -28.58 -5.73 27.99
N ALA A 81 -29.59 -6.31 28.66
CA ALA A 81 -30.40 -7.38 28.11
C ALA A 81 -31.15 -6.99 26.81
N ILE A 82 -31.51 -5.71 26.65
CA ILE A 82 -32.12 -5.19 25.42
C ILE A 82 -31.04 -5.07 24.34
N THR A 83 -29.92 -4.41 24.62
CA THR A 83 -28.82 -4.23 23.65
C THR A 83 -28.23 -5.56 23.18
N GLN A 84 -28.02 -6.52 24.09
CA GLN A 84 -27.60 -7.89 23.79
C GLN A 84 -28.67 -8.64 22.98
N GLY A 85 -29.96 -8.48 23.31
CA GLY A 85 -31.07 -9.07 22.56
C GLY A 85 -31.17 -8.54 21.12
N ILE A 86 -30.87 -7.26 20.91
CA ILE A 86 -30.77 -6.62 19.59
C ILE A 86 -29.58 -7.20 18.82
N ALA A 87 -28.37 -7.21 19.40
CA ALA A 87 -27.17 -7.79 18.79
C ALA A 87 -27.36 -9.28 18.40
N TRP A 88 -27.99 -10.06 19.28
CA TRP A 88 -28.36 -11.44 19.03
C TRP A 88 -29.35 -11.59 17.86
N SER A 89 -30.34 -10.71 17.78
CA SER A 89 -31.35 -10.71 16.70
C SER A 89 -30.77 -10.30 15.35
N PHE A 90 -29.70 -9.50 15.32
CA PHE A 90 -28.90 -9.24 14.11
C PHE A 90 -27.93 -10.37 13.74
N GLY A 91 -27.91 -11.46 14.50
CA GLY A 91 -27.08 -12.63 14.23
C GLY A 91 -25.61 -12.48 14.65
N TYR A 92 -25.27 -11.47 15.46
CA TYR A 92 -23.87 -11.23 15.85
C TYR A 92 -23.29 -12.39 16.68
N ASP A 93 -21.99 -12.58 16.48
CA ASP A 93 -21.12 -13.53 17.16
C ASP A 93 -20.20 -12.85 18.18
N PHE A 94 -20.00 -11.53 18.10
CA PHE A 94 -19.39 -10.73 19.16
C PHE A 94 -20.01 -9.34 19.30
N PHE A 95 -19.90 -8.78 20.51
CA PHE A 95 -20.38 -7.45 20.83
C PHE A 95 -19.57 -6.85 22.00
N SER A 96 -19.03 -5.64 21.83
CA SER A 96 -18.31 -4.91 22.87
C SER A 96 -19.10 -3.70 23.36
N ARG A 97 -19.07 -3.47 24.68
CA ARG A 97 -19.66 -2.32 25.37
C ARG A 97 -18.59 -1.29 25.67
N ASN A 98 -18.76 -0.05 25.23
CA ASN A 98 -17.70 0.96 25.19
C ASN A 98 -18.17 2.36 25.61
N ASN A 99 -19.02 2.48 26.63
CA ASN A 99 -19.43 3.78 27.18
C ASN A 99 -18.24 4.76 27.37
N HIS A 100 -18.45 6.03 27.03
CA HIS A 100 -17.50 7.13 27.22
C HIS A 100 -16.92 7.20 28.65
N SER A 101 -15.61 7.40 28.75
CA SER A 101 -14.87 7.64 30.01
C SER A 101 -15.12 9.00 30.67
N THR A 102 -15.71 9.97 29.95
CA THR A 102 -16.07 11.31 30.46
C THR A 102 -17.52 11.40 30.90
N SER A 103 -18.41 10.74 30.15
CA SER A 103 -19.86 10.92 30.31
C SER A 103 -20.38 9.98 31.40
N TRP A 104 -20.61 10.54 32.59
CA TRP A 104 -21.27 9.88 33.71
C TRP A 104 -20.45 8.77 34.40
N GLU A 105 -19.18 9.04 34.66
CA GLU A 105 -18.19 8.19 35.35
C GLU A 105 -18.77 7.33 36.49
N ASP A 106 -19.61 7.93 37.33
CA ASP A 106 -20.27 7.27 38.45
C ASP A 106 -21.12 6.05 38.05
N TYR A 107 -21.92 6.13 36.98
CA TYR A 107 -22.89 5.08 36.60
C TYR A 107 -22.23 3.70 36.45
N ASP A 108 -21.04 3.73 35.89
CA ASP A 108 -20.20 2.57 35.65
C ASP A 108 -19.72 1.92 36.97
N ALA A 109 -19.53 2.71 38.03
CA ALA A 109 -19.22 2.22 39.38
C ALA A 109 -20.44 1.73 40.17
N TRP A 110 -21.63 2.30 39.96
CA TRP A 110 -22.85 1.94 40.71
C TRP A 110 -23.54 0.64 40.24
N GLY A 111 -23.16 0.08 39.08
CA GLY A 111 -23.77 -1.12 38.53
C GLY A 111 -22.78 -1.98 37.73
N PRO A 112 -21.80 -2.65 38.37
CA PRO A 112 -20.75 -3.37 37.65
C PRO A 112 -21.33 -4.47 36.76
N PHE A 113 -20.98 -4.43 35.47
CA PHE A 113 -21.39 -5.37 34.43
C PHE A 113 -21.36 -6.85 34.87
N VAL A 114 -20.26 -7.24 35.54
CA VAL A 114 -20.00 -8.60 36.04
C VAL A 114 -21.05 -9.07 37.07
N ALA A 115 -21.68 -8.14 37.80
CA ALA A 115 -22.70 -8.46 38.80
C ALA A 115 -24.12 -8.59 38.21
N GLN A 116 -24.40 -8.01 37.04
CA GLN A 116 -25.71 -8.17 36.37
C GLN A 116 -25.79 -9.47 35.57
N PHE A 117 -24.71 -9.83 34.87
CA PHE A 117 -24.61 -11.09 34.13
C PHE A 117 -23.21 -11.68 34.27
N GLY A 118 -23.10 -12.83 34.93
CA GLY A 118 -21.90 -13.67 34.84
C GLY A 118 -21.70 -14.17 33.40
N ALA A 119 -20.49 -14.65 33.08
CA ALA A 119 -20.03 -14.98 31.72
C ALA A 119 -20.79 -16.12 30.97
N ALA A 120 -21.97 -16.53 31.43
CA ALA A 120 -22.68 -17.74 31.01
C ALA A 120 -23.95 -17.53 30.14
N ASP A 121 -24.63 -16.38 30.16
CA ASP A 121 -25.86 -16.15 29.36
C ASP A 121 -25.61 -15.43 28.02
N SER A 122 -24.43 -15.61 27.44
CA SER A 122 -24.10 -15.02 26.14
C SER A 122 -24.64 -15.82 24.93
N ARG A 123 -25.19 -17.02 25.20
CA ARG A 123 -25.86 -17.93 24.24
C ARG A 123 -25.05 -18.32 23.00
N GLY A 124 -23.72 -18.12 23.03
CA GLY A 124 -22.82 -18.40 21.89
C GLY A 124 -22.38 -17.17 21.10
N MET A 125 -22.71 -15.96 21.58
CA MET A 125 -22.06 -14.70 21.24
C MET A 125 -20.92 -14.41 22.24
N VAL A 126 -19.86 -13.71 21.85
CA VAL A 126 -18.83 -13.19 22.76
C VAL A 126 -19.22 -11.78 23.17
N THR A 127 -19.49 -11.57 24.46
CA THR A 127 -19.73 -10.24 25.04
C THR A 127 -18.51 -9.81 25.82
N ILE A 128 -17.94 -8.64 25.49
CA ILE A 128 -16.74 -8.13 26.16
C ILE A 128 -16.93 -6.69 26.65
N ASN A 129 -16.23 -6.36 27.74
CA ASN A 129 -16.17 -5.00 28.25
C ASN A 129 -15.03 -4.22 27.61
N GLY A 130 -15.31 -2.94 27.45
CA GLY A 130 -14.37 -1.91 27.08
C GLY A 130 -14.87 -0.54 27.55
N GLN A 131 -14.21 0.50 27.05
CA GLN A 131 -14.55 1.90 27.31
C GLN A 131 -14.07 2.75 26.15
N GLU A 132 -14.91 3.70 25.71
CA GLU A 132 -14.47 4.75 24.79
C GLU A 132 -13.70 5.81 25.57
N ASN A 133 -12.46 5.98 25.16
CA ASN A 133 -11.52 6.93 25.73
C ASN A 133 -11.23 7.99 24.67
N TYR A 134 -10.84 9.18 25.09
CA TYR A 134 -10.64 10.29 24.17
C TYR A 134 -9.27 10.93 24.32
N TYR A 135 -8.85 11.52 23.21
CA TYR A 135 -7.71 12.41 23.12
C TYR A 135 -8.20 13.79 22.68
N ASP A 136 -7.99 14.78 23.54
CA ASP A 136 -8.62 16.09 23.50
C ASP A 136 -8.11 17.06 22.42
N GLY A 137 -7.08 16.68 21.64
CA GLY A 137 -6.33 17.61 20.78
C GLY A 137 -5.53 18.68 21.54
N GLY A 138 -5.81 18.86 22.84
CA GLY A 138 -5.23 19.87 23.72
C GLY A 138 -6.05 21.16 23.82
N ASN A 139 -7.35 21.15 23.47
CA ASN A 139 -8.10 22.41 23.28
C ASN A 139 -9.63 22.33 23.51
N HIS A 140 -10.14 21.44 24.37
CA HIS A 140 -11.59 21.33 24.64
C HIS A 140 -12.01 21.84 26.04
N PRO A 141 -13.19 22.49 26.17
CA PRO A 141 -13.68 22.97 27.46
C PRO A 141 -14.17 21.82 28.37
N PRO A 142 -13.96 21.90 29.70
CA PRO A 142 -14.41 20.86 30.63
C PRO A 142 -15.92 20.60 30.56
N GLY A 143 -16.29 19.33 30.41
CA GLY A 143 -17.70 18.90 30.38
C GLY A 143 -18.35 18.88 28.99
N SER A 144 -17.62 19.23 27.92
CA SER A 144 -18.01 18.86 26.57
C SER A 144 -17.78 17.36 26.34
N HIS A 145 -18.70 16.72 25.61
CA HIS A 145 -18.71 15.31 25.22
C HIS A 145 -18.17 15.04 23.80
N ASP A 146 -18.06 16.07 22.96
CA ASP A 146 -17.84 15.97 21.52
C ASP A 146 -16.34 16.14 21.23
N HIS A 147 -15.53 15.12 21.51
CA HIS A 147 -14.07 15.21 21.36
C HIS A 147 -13.62 14.76 19.95
N PRO A 148 -12.58 15.40 19.36
CA PRO A 148 -12.22 15.16 17.96
C PRO A 148 -11.56 13.80 17.68
N ASN A 149 -11.05 13.08 18.69
CA ASN A 149 -10.36 11.80 18.52
C ASN A 149 -10.75 10.83 19.66
N HIS A 150 -11.40 9.72 19.34
CA HIS A 150 -11.74 8.66 20.31
C HIS A 150 -11.08 7.32 19.99
N TYR A 151 -10.87 6.50 21.02
CA TYR A 151 -10.34 5.13 20.91
C TYR A 151 -11.00 4.22 21.95
N ASN A 152 -11.38 3.02 21.53
CA ASN A 152 -11.89 2.01 22.44
C ASN A 152 -10.74 1.21 23.05
N THR A 153 -10.74 1.09 24.37
CA THR A 153 -10.08 -0.03 25.04
C THR A 153 -11.05 -1.20 25.12
N ILE A 154 -10.54 -2.41 24.94
CA ILE A 154 -11.26 -3.69 24.97
C ILE A 154 -10.47 -4.64 25.88
N ASN A 155 -11.14 -5.54 26.61
CA ASN A 155 -10.51 -6.43 27.61
C ASN A 155 -9.82 -5.66 28.76
N GLY A 156 -10.31 -4.46 29.05
CA GLY A 156 -9.71 -3.59 30.05
C GLY A 156 -10.55 -2.33 30.23
N TRP A 157 -10.30 -1.65 31.34
CA TRP A 157 -11.11 -0.51 31.75
C TRP A 157 -10.31 0.62 32.41
N PRO A 158 -9.27 1.15 31.75
CA PRO A 158 -8.61 2.32 32.26
C PRO A 158 -9.39 3.56 31.78
N GLY A 159 -10.03 4.29 32.70
CA GLY A 159 -10.64 5.58 32.39
C GLY A 159 -9.59 6.61 31.98
N GLN A 160 -9.38 6.78 30.69
CA GLN A 160 -8.21 7.48 30.11
C GLN A 160 -8.61 8.70 29.28
N LYS A 161 -8.72 9.83 29.96
CA LYS A 161 -8.74 11.17 29.38
C LYS A 161 -7.31 11.57 29.02
N SER A 162 -7.01 11.98 27.78
CA SER A 162 -5.64 12.37 27.38
C SER A 162 -5.59 13.74 26.71
N GLY A 163 -4.67 14.61 27.12
CA GLY A 163 -4.48 15.93 26.52
C GLY A 163 -3.54 15.96 25.31
N ASN A 164 -2.77 14.89 25.07
CA ASN A 164 -1.90 14.74 23.90
C ASN A 164 -1.67 13.25 23.54
N LEU A 165 -1.24 12.97 22.30
CA LEU A 165 -0.93 11.61 21.82
C LEU A 165 0.12 10.90 22.68
N SER A 166 1.13 11.60 23.20
CA SER A 166 2.16 10.97 24.03
C SER A 166 1.60 10.47 25.37
N GLU A 167 0.65 11.21 25.95
CA GLU A 167 -0.10 10.81 27.13
C GLU A 167 -0.99 9.60 26.84
N MET A 168 -1.75 9.63 25.72
CA MET A 168 -2.53 8.48 25.26
C MET A 168 -1.65 7.24 25.13
N PHE A 169 -0.51 7.34 24.43
CA PHE A 169 0.41 6.23 24.23
C PHE A 169 0.99 5.69 25.54
N GLY A 170 1.40 6.56 26.47
CA GLY A 170 1.89 6.14 27.78
C GLY A 170 0.81 5.43 28.61
N LYS A 171 -0.44 5.93 28.53
CA LYS A 171 -1.59 5.38 29.23
C LYS A 171 -2.03 4.01 28.69
N ILE A 172 -2.11 3.80 27.37
CA ILE A 172 -2.44 2.47 26.82
C ILE A 172 -1.29 1.47 26.99
N GLN A 173 -0.02 1.93 26.96
CA GLN A 173 1.12 1.06 27.26
C GLN A 173 1.16 0.55 28.71
N ALA A 174 0.52 1.25 29.65
CA ALA A 174 0.41 0.80 31.04
C ALA A 174 -0.56 -0.37 31.23
N GLY A 175 -1.51 -0.57 30.30
CA GLY A 175 -2.43 -1.72 30.29
C GLY A 175 -1.95 -2.92 29.45
N TYR A 176 -0.75 -2.84 28.86
CA TYR A 176 -0.20 -3.93 28.06
C TYR A 176 0.30 -5.09 28.91
N ASN A 177 -0.05 -6.30 28.50
CA ASN A 177 0.52 -7.55 29.00
C ASN A 177 1.18 -8.32 27.84
N ASP A 178 2.29 -9.01 28.09
CA ASP A 178 2.92 -9.87 27.08
C ASP A 178 2.09 -11.14 26.80
N ASP A 179 1.23 -11.55 27.73
CA ASP A 179 0.09 -12.46 27.44
C ASP A 179 -1.08 -11.63 26.89
N HIS A 180 -1.37 -11.76 25.60
CA HIS A 180 -2.41 -10.99 24.92
C HIS A 180 -3.81 -11.27 25.50
N LEU A 181 -4.06 -12.47 26.05
CA LEU A 181 -5.35 -12.80 26.68
C LEU A 181 -5.61 -11.98 27.96
N GLN A 182 -4.55 -11.44 28.56
CA GLN A 182 -4.58 -10.57 29.75
C GLN A 182 -4.26 -9.10 29.43
N SER A 183 -3.96 -8.77 28.17
CA SER A 183 -3.67 -7.41 27.74
C SER A 183 -4.96 -6.65 27.47
N ILE A 184 -4.91 -5.31 27.62
CA ILE A 184 -5.87 -4.48 26.90
C ILE A 184 -5.60 -4.58 25.39
N HIS A 185 -6.69 -4.44 24.62
CA HIS A 185 -6.71 -4.28 23.18
C HIS A 185 -7.24 -2.89 22.85
N VAL A 186 -6.77 -2.28 21.76
CA VAL A 186 -7.14 -0.91 21.39
C VAL A 186 -7.64 -0.85 19.95
N GLN A 187 -8.81 -0.24 19.78
CA GLN A 187 -9.33 0.22 18.50
C GLN A 187 -9.20 1.74 18.42
N LEU A 188 -8.68 2.27 17.31
CA LEU A 188 -8.83 3.68 16.97
C LEU A 188 -10.24 3.88 16.41
N ASN A 189 -11.08 4.71 17.03
CA ASN A 189 -12.45 4.93 16.56
C ASN A 189 -12.48 5.94 15.41
N HIS A 190 -13.54 5.87 14.60
CA HIS A 190 -13.92 6.84 13.56
C HIS A 190 -12.78 7.54 12.79
N VAL A 191 -11.84 6.76 12.24
CA VAL A 191 -10.69 7.29 11.49
C VAL A 191 -11.12 7.89 10.15
N SER A 192 -10.88 9.19 9.97
CA SER A 192 -11.12 9.96 8.74
C SER A 192 -10.04 11.00 8.47
N GLY A 193 -10.18 11.74 7.36
CA GLY A 193 -9.24 12.81 6.97
C GLY A 193 -9.06 13.93 8.01
N PRO A 194 -10.13 14.40 8.70
CA PRO A 194 -10.00 15.37 9.79
C PRO A 194 -9.35 14.83 11.07
N THR A 195 -9.55 13.55 11.41
CA THR A 195 -9.01 12.92 12.64
C THR A 195 -7.56 12.42 12.45
N ALA A 196 -6.75 13.16 11.68
CA ALA A 196 -5.45 12.71 11.18
C ALA A 196 -4.33 12.68 12.24
N ASP A 197 -4.60 13.01 13.51
CA ASP A 197 -3.58 12.99 14.57
C ASP A 197 -3.04 11.58 14.85
N TYR A 198 -3.85 10.53 14.67
CA TYR A 198 -3.41 9.13 14.77
C TYR A 198 -2.27 8.75 13.83
N THR A 199 -1.95 9.58 12.85
CA THR A 199 -0.89 9.30 11.87
C THR A 199 0.53 9.30 12.45
N GLN A 200 0.75 9.80 13.68
CA GLN A 200 2.08 9.86 14.29
C GLN A 200 2.33 8.71 15.28
N LEU A 201 3.19 7.75 14.90
CA LEU A 201 3.78 6.80 15.86
C LEU A 201 4.94 7.45 16.63
N PRO A 202 5.11 7.20 17.94
CA PRO A 202 6.14 7.83 18.74
C PRO A 202 7.54 7.38 18.32
N ALA A 203 8.51 8.29 18.44
CA ALA A 203 9.87 8.11 17.94
C ALA A 203 10.66 6.93 18.57
N PRO A 204 10.54 6.59 19.88
CA PRO A 204 11.29 5.48 20.47
C PRO A 204 10.85 4.11 19.93
N GLY A 205 11.80 3.34 19.38
CA GLY A 205 11.51 2.06 18.72
C GLY A 205 10.84 0.99 19.60
N THR A 206 11.16 0.96 20.89
CA THR A 206 10.54 0.04 21.86
C THR A 206 9.07 0.39 22.13
N ALA A 207 8.76 1.67 22.34
CA ALA A 207 7.40 2.19 22.48
C ALA A 207 6.56 1.90 21.23
N ARG A 208 7.13 2.14 20.04
CA ARG A 208 6.50 1.84 18.75
C ARG A 208 6.20 0.34 18.55
N THR A 209 7.08 -0.53 19.04
CA THR A 209 6.88 -1.99 18.97
C THR A 209 5.75 -2.45 19.90
N LYS A 210 5.67 -1.93 21.12
CA LYS A 210 4.54 -2.21 22.02
C LYS A 210 3.21 -1.73 21.46
N LEU A 211 3.13 -0.50 20.95
CA LEU A 211 1.89 0.05 20.37
C LEU A 211 1.35 -0.80 19.21
N ARG A 212 2.22 -1.35 18.35
CA ARG A 212 1.84 -2.28 17.28
C ARG A 212 1.25 -3.61 17.77
N ARG A 213 1.39 -3.96 19.06
CA ARG A 213 0.83 -5.16 19.70
C ARG A 213 -0.43 -4.90 20.53
N ILE A 214 -0.75 -3.63 20.76
CA ILE A 214 -1.89 -3.19 21.60
C ILE A 214 -2.99 -2.59 20.73
N VAL A 215 -2.60 -1.80 19.72
CA VAL A 215 -3.53 -1.18 18.78
C VAL A 215 -3.75 -2.15 17.64
N ASP A 216 -4.84 -2.90 17.72
CA ASP A 216 -5.17 -4.02 16.84
C ASP A 216 -6.02 -3.59 15.65
N THR A 217 -6.92 -2.63 15.86
CA THR A 217 -7.93 -2.26 14.87
C THR A 217 -8.06 -0.75 14.67
N ALA A 218 -8.58 -0.37 13.51
CA ALA A 218 -9.00 0.99 13.21
C ALA A 218 -10.40 0.96 12.59
N GLU A 219 -11.34 1.64 13.23
CA GLU A 219 -12.66 1.87 12.68
C GLU A 219 -12.53 2.84 11.51
N ILE A 220 -12.75 2.34 10.29
CA ILE A 220 -12.79 3.18 9.10
C ILE A 220 -14.18 3.81 9.06
N LEU A 221 -14.23 5.14 9.20
CA LEU A 221 -15.48 5.90 9.22
C LEU A 221 -16.38 5.50 8.04
N HIS A 222 -17.67 5.36 8.32
CA HIS A 222 -18.67 5.27 7.26
C HIS A 222 -18.89 6.69 6.71
N GLY A 223 -18.62 6.90 5.42
CA GLY A 223 -18.97 8.15 4.77
C GLY A 223 -20.48 8.24 4.58
N GLY A 224 -21.02 9.44 4.36
CA GLY A 224 -22.33 9.55 3.71
C GLY A 224 -22.28 8.82 2.37
N GLY A 225 -23.36 8.12 1.99
CA GLY A 225 -23.37 6.98 1.04
C GLY A 225 -22.94 7.22 -0.43
N SER A 226 -21.72 7.72 -0.65
CA SER A 226 -21.03 7.80 -1.93
C SER A 226 -19.68 7.08 -1.87
N ASP A 227 -19.26 6.51 -2.99
CA ASP A 227 -17.95 5.84 -3.10
C ASP A 227 -16.79 6.83 -2.85
N GLU A 228 -16.98 8.12 -3.19
CA GLU A 228 -16.01 9.18 -2.88
C GLU A 228 -15.75 9.33 -1.37
N ALA A 229 -16.80 9.33 -0.55
CA ALA A 229 -16.66 9.44 0.91
C ALA A 229 -16.04 8.16 1.51
N HIS A 230 -16.38 6.99 0.99
CA HIS A 230 -15.72 5.73 1.36
C HIS A 230 -14.23 5.75 1.00
N MET A 231 -13.88 6.24 -0.18
CA MET A 231 -12.50 6.39 -0.63
C MET A 231 -11.72 7.43 0.18
N ALA A 232 -12.34 8.50 0.64
CA ALA A 232 -11.71 9.47 1.55
C ALA A 232 -11.29 8.82 2.88
N ASN A 233 -12.18 8.03 3.49
CA ASN A 233 -11.89 7.33 4.74
C ASN A 233 -10.88 6.18 4.54
N LEU A 234 -10.94 5.48 3.39
CA LEU A 234 -9.94 4.48 3.02
C LEU A 234 -8.54 5.09 2.84
N ARG A 235 -8.43 6.32 2.30
CA ARG A 235 -7.15 7.07 2.21
C ARG A 235 -6.61 7.50 3.58
N ALA A 236 -7.48 7.82 4.55
CA ALA A 236 -7.06 8.05 5.93
C ALA A 236 -6.46 6.77 6.55
N TYR A 237 -7.13 5.64 6.37
CA TYR A 237 -6.62 4.32 6.79
C TYR A 237 -5.30 3.92 6.10
N PHE A 238 -5.15 4.15 4.79
CA PHE A 238 -3.87 3.98 4.08
C PHE A 238 -2.74 4.85 4.67
N THR A 239 -3.06 6.02 5.22
CA THR A 239 -2.07 6.89 5.86
C THR A 239 -1.57 6.31 7.18
N LEU A 240 -2.44 5.68 7.99
CA LEU A 240 -2.02 4.91 9.15
C LEU A 240 -1.07 3.76 8.76
N LEU A 241 -1.44 2.97 7.76
CA LEU A 241 -0.65 1.83 7.30
C LEU A 241 0.73 2.27 6.75
N ARG A 242 0.80 3.34 5.96
CA ARG A 242 2.05 3.94 5.47
C ARG A 242 2.96 4.40 6.61
N ASN A 243 2.41 5.01 7.65
CA ASN A 243 3.18 5.50 8.79
C ASN A 243 3.61 4.35 9.73
N GLY A 244 3.26 3.11 9.38
CA GLY A 244 3.79 1.89 9.95
C GLY A 244 2.95 1.37 11.12
N TRP A 245 1.67 1.71 11.20
CA TRP A 245 0.73 0.98 12.04
C TRP A 245 0.55 -0.47 11.57
N ARG A 246 0.01 -1.30 12.46
CA ARG A 246 -0.32 -2.70 12.24
C ARG A 246 -1.72 -2.94 12.78
N VAL A 247 -2.71 -2.50 11.99
CA VAL A 247 -4.13 -2.50 12.38
C VAL A 247 -4.97 -3.13 11.28
N SER A 248 -5.97 -3.92 11.65
CA SER A 248 -7.02 -4.37 10.72
C SER A 248 -8.23 -3.41 10.72
N PRO A 249 -8.98 -3.35 9.62
CA PRO A 249 -10.11 -2.43 9.51
C PRO A 249 -11.34 -2.97 10.25
N THR A 250 -12.10 -2.08 10.84
CA THR A 250 -13.40 -2.37 11.48
C THR A 250 -14.42 -1.30 11.07
N ALA A 251 -15.70 -1.58 11.30
CA ALA A 251 -16.74 -0.57 11.30
C ALA A 251 -17.84 -0.95 12.27
N HIS A 252 -18.44 0.08 12.87
CA HIS A 252 -19.55 -0.01 13.80
C HIS A 252 -20.55 1.10 13.49
N TYR A 253 -21.60 1.16 14.32
CA TYR A 253 -22.72 2.08 14.16
C TYR A 253 -22.62 3.29 15.10
N ASP A 254 -21.69 3.22 16.05
CA ASP A 254 -21.59 4.10 17.23
C ASP A 254 -22.97 4.25 17.90
N VAL A 255 -23.61 3.11 18.18
CA VAL A 255 -24.98 3.12 18.72
C VAL A 255 -24.99 3.74 20.12
N HIS A 256 -25.86 4.73 20.29
CA HIS A 256 -26.15 5.36 21.56
C HIS A 256 -27.57 5.00 22.02
N ALA A 257 -27.78 4.92 23.32
CA ALA A 257 -29.15 4.88 23.84
C ALA A 257 -29.78 6.27 23.67
N ASP A 258 -30.90 6.35 22.95
CA ASP A 258 -31.72 7.56 22.85
C ASP A 258 -32.93 7.44 23.80
N TYR A 259 -33.32 8.57 24.41
CA TYR A 259 -34.60 8.76 25.08
C TYR A 259 -35.79 8.44 24.15
N HIS A 260 -35.60 8.63 22.83
CA HIS A 260 -36.60 8.51 21.78
C HIS A 260 -36.83 7.09 21.23
N LEU A 261 -36.18 6.04 21.73
CA LEU A 261 -36.52 4.66 21.33
C LEU A 261 -37.97 4.24 21.70
N ASN A 262 -38.67 5.05 22.50
CA ASN A 262 -40.11 4.95 22.76
C ASN A 262 -40.98 5.91 21.90
N SER A 263 -40.44 6.92 21.22
CA SER A 263 -41.25 7.98 20.57
C SER A 263 -41.64 7.74 19.12
N HIS A 264 -41.12 6.69 18.46
CA HIS A 264 -41.55 6.34 17.09
C HIS A 264 -42.98 5.79 17.04
N TRP A 265 -43.58 5.45 18.18
CA TRP A 265 -44.99 5.07 18.29
C TRP A 265 -45.91 6.28 18.02
N GLY A 266 -46.32 6.43 16.77
CA GLY A 266 -47.25 7.47 16.31
C GLY A 266 -46.60 8.59 15.50
N ALA A 267 -45.28 8.58 15.33
CA ALA A 267 -44.58 9.50 14.42
C ALA A 267 -44.99 9.24 12.96
N ARG A 268 -44.90 10.28 12.12
CA ARG A 268 -45.21 10.21 10.68
C ARG A 268 -44.08 10.77 9.85
N ASN A 269 -43.85 10.14 8.71
CA ASN A 269 -42.99 10.64 7.65
C ASN A 269 -43.60 11.90 7.00
N PRO A 270 -42.82 12.69 6.24
CA PRO A 270 -43.33 13.88 5.53
C PRO A 270 -44.47 13.59 4.53
N ASP A 271 -44.59 12.35 4.04
CA ASP A 271 -45.69 11.88 3.19
C ASP A 271 -46.96 11.47 3.96
N GLY A 272 -46.95 11.59 5.30
CA GLY A 272 -48.04 11.22 6.19
C GLY A 272 -48.12 9.73 6.53
N SER A 273 -47.26 8.86 5.97
CA SER A 273 -47.15 7.47 6.37
C SER A 273 -46.64 7.36 7.82
N PHE A 274 -47.02 6.30 8.55
CA PHE A 274 -46.49 6.07 9.89
C PHE A 274 -45.02 5.67 9.81
N VAL A 275 -44.18 6.32 10.61
CA VAL A 275 -42.83 5.81 10.90
C VAL A 275 -43.02 4.45 11.55
N ARG A 276 -42.43 3.40 10.98
CA ARG A 276 -42.56 2.07 11.56
C ARG A 276 -41.80 2.10 12.89
N PRO A 277 -42.44 1.76 14.04
CA PRO A 277 -41.70 1.59 15.28
C PRO A 277 -40.62 0.52 15.10
N TRP A 278 -39.62 0.51 16.00
CA TRP A 278 -38.45 -0.38 16.01
C TRP A 278 -38.78 -1.87 16.22
N VAL A 279 -39.72 -2.39 15.43
CA VAL A 279 -40.19 -3.77 15.42
C VAL A 279 -39.25 -4.55 14.53
N LEU A 280 -38.25 -5.16 15.17
CA LEU A 280 -37.38 -6.15 14.56
C LEU A 280 -38.22 -7.34 14.12
N TYR A 281 -38.60 -7.38 12.84
CA TYR A 281 -39.15 -8.58 12.24
C TYR A 281 -38.06 -9.65 12.16
N PRO A 282 -38.30 -10.89 12.63
CA PRO A 282 -37.36 -11.98 12.47
C PRO A 282 -36.94 -12.12 11.00
N GLY A 283 -35.63 -12.05 10.75
CA GLY A 283 -35.06 -12.17 9.41
C GLY A 283 -35.01 -10.92 8.55
N GLN A 284 -35.54 -9.77 9.01
CA GLN A 284 -35.30 -8.48 8.34
C GLN A 284 -34.06 -7.81 8.91
N SER A 285 -33.20 -7.29 8.04
CA SER A 285 -32.04 -6.51 8.46
C SER A 285 -32.42 -5.09 8.87
N TYR A 286 -31.57 -4.51 9.70
CA TYR A 286 -31.76 -3.17 10.27
C TYR A 286 -31.89 -2.10 9.18
N GLU A 287 -31.05 -2.24 8.15
CA GLU A 287 -30.93 -1.36 6.99
C GLU A 287 -32.22 -1.39 6.15
N ALA A 288 -32.86 -2.55 6.01
CA ALA A 288 -34.14 -2.68 5.31
C ALA A 288 -35.28 -1.96 6.04
N VAL A 289 -35.28 -1.93 7.37
CA VAL A 289 -36.29 -1.21 8.17
C VAL A 289 -36.10 0.31 8.07
N HIS A 290 -34.87 0.81 8.18
CA HIS A 290 -34.55 2.23 8.01
C HIS A 290 -34.92 2.76 6.61
N ARG A 291 -34.50 2.04 5.55
CA ARG A 291 -34.84 2.44 4.17
C ARG A 291 -36.34 2.38 3.90
N ALA A 292 -37.06 1.41 4.48
CA ALA A 292 -38.52 1.33 4.42
C ALA A 292 -39.25 2.46 5.20
N ASN A 293 -38.56 3.15 6.10
CA ASN A 293 -39.05 4.39 6.73
C ASN A 293 -38.81 5.64 5.87
N GLY A 294 -38.21 5.53 4.68
CA GLY A 294 -37.96 6.68 3.80
C GLY A 294 -36.70 7.47 4.15
N GLU A 295 -35.83 6.94 5.01
CA GLU A 295 -34.55 7.53 5.36
C GLU A 295 -33.55 7.39 4.20
N SER A 296 -33.71 8.21 3.16
CA SER A 296 -32.91 8.20 1.93
C SER A 296 -31.42 8.49 2.12
N GLY A 297 -31.02 8.99 3.30
CA GLY A 297 -29.62 9.19 3.70
C GLY A 297 -29.06 8.07 4.59
N PHE A 298 -29.82 7.02 4.91
CA PHE A 298 -29.33 5.91 5.74
C PHE A 298 -28.44 4.95 4.93
N ALA A 299 -27.21 5.38 4.71
CA ALA A 299 -26.13 4.52 4.25
C ALA A 299 -25.88 3.42 5.31
N PRO A 300 -25.57 2.18 4.89
CA PRO A 300 -25.52 1.03 5.78
C PRO A 300 -24.27 1.10 6.67
N ARG A 301 -24.48 1.67 7.86
CA ARG A 301 -23.45 1.80 8.91
C ARG A 301 -22.83 0.42 9.16
N GLY A 302 -21.50 0.37 9.09
CA GLY A 302 -20.81 -0.89 8.86
C GLY A 302 -20.80 -1.84 10.07
N ARG A 303 -20.53 -3.11 9.75
CA ARG A 303 -20.26 -4.18 10.71
C ARG A 303 -18.82 -4.61 10.61
N THR A 304 -18.33 -5.22 11.69
CA THR A 304 -17.03 -5.86 11.72
C THR A 304 -17.19 -7.36 11.54
N GLY A 305 -16.44 -7.93 10.61
CA GLY A 305 -16.21 -9.38 10.55
C GLY A 305 -14.88 -9.76 11.16
N MET A 306 -14.74 -11.02 11.57
CA MET A 306 -13.49 -11.63 12.05
C MET A 306 -13.37 -13.04 11.48
N VAL A 307 -12.19 -13.39 10.96
CA VAL A 307 -11.91 -14.74 10.41
C VAL A 307 -11.03 -15.54 11.37
N MET A 308 -11.39 -16.78 11.68
CA MET A 308 -10.60 -17.68 12.52
C MET A 308 -10.51 -19.07 11.88
N PRO A 309 -9.45 -19.86 12.14
CA PRO A 309 -9.42 -21.27 11.78
C PRO A 309 -10.64 -22.00 12.37
N ALA A 310 -11.28 -22.87 11.60
CA ALA A 310 -12.46 -23.62 12.07
C ALA A 310 -12.12 -24.60 13.21
N SER A 311 -10.84 -24.99 13.31
CA SER A 311 -10.27 -25.75 14.43
C SER A 311 -10.21 -24.97 15.76
N THR A 312 -10.43 -23.66 15.75
CA THR A 312 -10.41 -22.80 16.94
C THR A 312 -11.85 -22.56 17.44
N PRO A 313 -12.26 -23.13 18.59
CA PRO A 313 -13.61 -22.96 19.11
C PRO A 313 -13.90 -21.50 19.48
N TRP A 314 -15.05 -20.99 19.04
CA TRP A 314 -15.46 -19.61 19.32
C TRP A 314 -15.64 -19.37 20.83
N SER A 315 -14.90 -18.39 21.34
CA SER A 315 -14.76 -18.08 22.77
C SER A 315 -14.18 -16.68 22.93
N PRO A 316 -14.25 -16.05 24.13
CA PRO A 316 -13.57 -14.78 24.39
C PRO A 316 -12.08 -14.84 24.05
N ASN A 317 -11.38 -15.92 24.42
CA ASN A 317 -9.95 -16.06 24.11
C ASN A 317 -9.67 -16.15 22.60
N ALA A 318 -10.53 -16.84 21.84
CA ALA A 318 -10.43 -16.89 20.38
C ALA A 318 -10.66 -15.51 19.75
N PHE A 319 -11.63 -14.74 20.26
CA PHE A 319 -11.91 -13.37 19.85
C PHE A 319 -10.72 -12.43 20.13
N LEU A 320 -10.13 -12.46 21.34
CA LEU A 320 -8.93 -11.67 21.68
C LEU A 320 -7.73 -12.04 20.80
N THR A 321 -7.53 -13.33 20.56
CA THR A 321 -6.49 -13.81 19.63
C THR A 321 -6.72 -13.29 18.22
N GLY A 322 -7.97 -13.27 17.74
CA GLY A 322 -8.34 -12.71 16.43
C GLY A 322 -8.12 -11.19 16.31
N LEU A 323 -8.15 -10.44 17.42
CA LEU A 323 -7.72 -9.04 17.45
C LEU A 323 -6.21 -8.92 17.32
N THR A 324 -5.42 -9.62 18.15
CA THR A 324 -3.94 -9.62 18.08
C THR A 324 -3.40 -10.06 16.72
N ASP A 325 -4.03 -11.06 16.11
CA ASP A 325 -3.73 -11.57 14.76
C ASP A 325 -4.31 -10.69 13.64
N ARG A 326 -5.03 -9.61 13.98
CA ARG A 326 -5.57 -8.60 13.06
C ARG A 326 -6.47 -9.20 11.98
N ARG A 327 -7.34 -10.14 12.39
CA ARG A 327 -8.20 -10.91 11.50
C ARG A 327 -9.52 -10.23 11.15
N THR A 328 -9.65 -8.93 11.39
CA THR A 328 -10.92 -8.22 11.17
C THR A 328 -11.10 -7.70 9.74
N PHE A 329 -12.35 -7.56 9.31
CA PHE A 329 -12.69 -6.76 8.15
C PHE A 329 -13.84 -5.79 8.46
N ARG A 330 -13.89 -4.71 7.69
CA ARG A 330 -14.95 -3.71 7.69
C ARG A 330 -15.91 -4.03 6.55
N SER A 331 -17.20 -4.22 6.83
CA SER A 331 -18.24 -4.41 5.81
C SER A 331 -19.33 -3.37 5.97
N THR A 332 -19.69 -2.65 4.91
CA THR A 332 -20.95 -1.88 4.85
C THR A 332 -22.06 -2.65 4.14
N MET A 333 -21.74 -3.86 3.67
CA MET A 333 -22.70 -4.75 3.03
C MET A 333 -23.39 -5.61 4.08
N ASP A 334 -24.71 -5.42 4.26
CA ASP A 334 -25.50 -6.16 5.24
C ASP A 334 -25.31 -7.68 5.11
N ARG A 335 -24.96 -8.33 6.23
CA ARG A 335 -24.71 -9.78 6.36
C ARG A 335 -23.62 -10.36 5.43
N SER A 336 -23.04 -9.55 4.53
CA SER A 336 -22.01 -9.98 3.59
C SER A 336 -20.64 -10.08 4.26
N VAL A 337 -19.89 -11.10 3.85
CA VAL A 337 -18.63 -11.49 4.46
C VAL A 337 -17.59 -11.80 3.38
N GLY A 338 -16.32 -11.66 3.72
CA GLY A 338 -15.24 -12.02 2.82
C GLY A 338 -13.92 -12.26 3.54
N MET A 339 -12.99 -12.87 2.82
CA MET A 339 -11.66 -13.26 3.29
C MET A 339 -10.71 -13.26 2.09
N PHE A 340 -9.42 -13.03 2.31
CA PHE A 340 -8.41 -13.38 1.31
C PHE A 340 -7.18 -14.03 1.94
N ALA A 341 -6.42 -14.72 1.08
CA ALA A 341 -5.11 -15.24 1.39
C ALA A 341 -4.14 -14.91 0.24
N ALA A 342 -2.92 -14.48 0.60
CA ALA A 342 -1.84 -14.17 -0.32
C ALA A 342 -0.72 -15.22 -0.17
N GLY A 343 -0.49 -16.06 -1.19
CA GLY A 343 0.51 -17.14 -1.11
C GLY A 343 0.26 -18.14 0.03
N GLY A 344 -1.01 -18.40 0.36
CA GLY A 344 -1.41 -19.26 1.49
C GLY A 344 -1.39 -18.59 2.87
N ARG A 345 -1.02 -17.30 2.95
CA ARG A 345 -1.05 -16.48 4.18
C ARG A 345 -2.35 -15.68 4.25
N VAL A 346 -3.07 -15.77 5.36
CA VAL A 346 -4.41 -15.16 5.50
C VAL A 346 -4.28 -13.68 5.83
N MET A 347 -5.26 -12.87 5.40
CA MET A 347 -5.44 -11.48 5.85
C MET A 347 -5.16 -11.32 7.37
N GLY A 348 -4.34 -10.34 7.74
CA GLY A 348 -3.76 -10.20 9.08
C GLY A 348 -2.30 -10.67 9.21
N ASP A 349 -1.84 -11.59 8.37
CA ASP A 349 -0.48 -12.17 8.47
C ASP A 349 0.62 -11.13 8.18
N GLU A 350 1.67 -11.14 9.01
CA GLU A 350 2.97 -10.57 8.71
C GLU A 350 3.96 -11.69 8.35
N PHE A 351 4.59 -11.64 7.17
CA PHE A 351 5.49 -12.70 6.71
C PHE A 351 6.62 -12.20 5.81
N SER A 352 7.59 -13.08 5.57
CA SER A 352 8.60 -12.92 4.52
C SER A 352 8.38 -13.91 3.39
N LEU A 353 8.69 -13.46 2.17
CA LEU A 353 8.72 -14.28 0.97
C LEU A 353 9.97 -15.17 0.98
N ALA A 354 9.84 -16.37 0.41
CA ALA A 354 11.00 -17.19 0.06
C ALA A 354 11.71 -16.64 -1.18
N ASP A 355 13.01 -16.87 -1.25
CA ASP A 355 13.99 -16.37 -2.23
C ASP A 355 13.78 -16.85 -3.69
N ASN A 356 12.64 -17.48 -3.99
CA ASN A 356 12.30 -18.03 -5.31
C ASN A 356 10.79 -18.02 -5.60
N ALA A 357 10.01 -17.23 -4.86
CA ALA A 357 8.55 -17.24 -5.00
C ALA A 357 8.11 -16.79 -6.41
N SER A 358 7.13 -17.50 -7.00
CA SER A 358 6.37 -16.99 -8.15
C SER A 358 5.57 -15.72 -7.77
N PRO A 359 4.93 -15.01 -8.72
CA PRO A 359 4.05 -13.89 -8.38
C PRO A 359 3.06 -14.30 -7.29
N LEU A 360 2.94 -13.47 -6.24
CA LEU A 360 2.17 -13.77 -5.05
C LEU A 360 0.68 -13.91 -5.44
N PRO A 361 0.08 -15.12 -5.35
CA PRO A 361 -1.30 -15.34 -5.73
C PRO A 361 -2.22 -14.89 -4.58
N PHE A 362 -3.28 -14.18 -4.92
CA PHE A 362 -4.32 -13.71 -4.00
C PHE A 362 -5.60 -14.48 -4.31
N LYS A 363 -5.90 -15.44 -3.43
CA LYS A 363 -7.19 -16.11 -3.40
C LYS A 363 -8.15 -15.33 -2.52
N VAL A 364 -9.34 -15.06 -3.05
CA VAL A 364 -10.36 -14.22 -2.41
C VAL A 364 -11.66 -15.01 -2.35
N TRP A 365 -12.30 -14.95 -1.18
CA TRP A 365 -13.63 -15.47 -0.93
C TRP A 365 -14.56 -14.33 -0.57
N GLY A 366 -15.78 -14.39 -1.07
CA GLY A 366 -16.82 -13.41 -0.77
C GLY A 366 -18.18 -14.06 -0.87
N ARG A 367 -19.01 -13.84 0.16
CA ARG A 367 -20.43 -14.22 0.16
C ARG A 367 -21.25 -12.98 0.49
N SER A 368 -22.11 -12.58 -0.45
CA SER A 368 -23.00 -11.45 -0.27
C SER A 368 -24.40 -11.91 0.10
N LEU A 369 -24.92 -11.31 1.17
CA LEU A 369 -26.32 -11.40 1.58
C LEU A 369 -26.99 -10.01 1.61
N ALA A 370 -26.29 -9.00 1.09
CA ALA A 370 -26.70 -7.61 1.13
C ALA A 370 -27.97 -7.34 0.32
N GLN A 371 -28.85 -6.54 0.90
CA GLN A 371 -30.06 -6.02 0.28
C GLN A 371 -30.08 -4.49 0.42
N HIS A 372 -30.72 -3.79 -0.52
CA HIS A 372 -30.79 -2.32 -0.55
C HIS A 372 -32.23 -1.81 -0.74
N ASP A 373 -33.02 -2.50 -1.55
CA ASP A 373 -34.45 -2.22 -1.82
C ASP A 373 -35.33 -3.49 -1.64
N GLY A 374 -34.79 -4.51 -0.97
CA GLY A 374 -35.37 -5.86 -0.89
C GLY A 374 -34.85 -6.81 -1.97
N THR A 375 -34.10 -6.35 -2.97
CA THR A 375 -33.33 -7.22 -3.88
C THR A 375 -31.94 -7.52 -3.32
N TYR A 376 -31.44 -8.73 -3.60
CA TYR A 376 -30.06 -9.12 -3.27
C TYR A 376 -29.07 -8.49 -4.26
N ALA A 377 -27.96 -7.95 -3.76
CA ALA A 377 -26.79 -7.64 -4.58
C ALA A 377 -25.62 -8.59 -4.33
N GLY A 378 -24.94 -8.96 -5.42
CA GLY A 378 -23.59 -9.48 -5.36
C GLY A 378 -22.52 -8.40 -5.41
N PHE A 379 -21.27 -8.86 -5.45
CA PHE A 379 -20.10 -8.05 -5.66
C PHE A 379 -19.89 -7.80 -7.15
N TRP A 380 -19.58 -6.56 -7.53
CA TRP A 380 -19.31 -6.19 -8.92
C TRP A 380 -17.83 -6.13 -9.25
N ARG A 381 -16.97 -5.78 -8.28
CA ARG A 381 -15.52 -5.72 -8.46
C ARG A 381 -14.77 -6.23 -7.23
N ALA A 382 -13.63 -6.87 -7.46
CA ALA A 382 -12.59 -7.03 -6.46
C ALA A 382 -11.41 -6.14 -6.82
N GLU A 383 -10.87 -5.44 -5.83
CA GLU A 383 -9.78 -4.49 -5.98
C GLU A 383 -8.64 -4.84 -5.03
N LEU A 384 -7.44 -5.05 -5.57
CA LEU A 384 -6.21 -5.20 -4.81
C LEU A 384 -5.59 -3.82 -4.61
N TRP A 385 -5.44 -3.39 -3.36
CA TRP A 385 -4.91 -2.08 -3.00
C TRP A 385 -3.53 -2.19 -2.34
N SER A 386 -2.72 -1.14 -2.49
CA SER A 386 -1.53 -0.89 -1.69
C SER A 386 -1.60 0.52 -1.12
N PRO A 387 -1.35 0.73 0.19
CA PRO A 387 -1.29 2.06 0.79
C PRO A 387 -0.26 2.99 0.14
N ALA A 388 0.76 2.46 -0.55
CA ALA A 388 1.72 3.25 -1.32
C ALA A 388 1.12 3.90 -2.58
N ARG A 389 -0.05 3.46 -3.02
CA ARG A 389 -0.79 3.97 -4.19
C ARG A 389 -2.23 4.32 -3.77
N PRO A 390 -2.43 5.38 -2.97
CA PRO A 390 -3.72 5.66 -2.34
C PRO A 390 -4.81 6.13 -3.32
N ASP A 391 -4.44 6.50 -4.55
CA ASP A 391 -5.34 7.09 -5.53
C ASP A 391 -6.01 6.10 -6.48
N ALA A 392 -5.44 4.90 -6.65
CA ALA A 392 -5.96 3.86 -7.55
C ALA A 392 -5.52 2.44 -7.12
N PRO A 393 -6.36 1.41 -7.36
CA PRO A 393 -5.99 0.03 -7.03
C PRO A 393 -4.82 -0.47 -7.88
N VAL A 394 -4.06 -1.41 -7.34
CA VAL A 394 -2.95 -2.11 -8.01
C VAL A 394 -3.48 -3.02 -9.12
N LYS A 395 -4.63 -3.66 -8.90
CA LYS A 395 -5.34 -4.49 -9.89
C LYS A 395 -6.83 -4.53 -9.53
N THR A 396 -7.69 -4.54 -10.54
CA THR A 396 -9.15 -4.73 -10.41
C THR A 396 -9.57 -5.93 -11.24
N VAL A 397 -10.58 -6.67 -10.76
CA VAL A 397 -11.25 -7.76 -11.48
C VAL A 397 -12.76 -7.57 -11.36
N ASP A 398 -13.46 -7.64 -12.48
CA ASP A 398 -14.92 -7.62 -12.50
C ASP A 398 -15.49 -8.97 -12.06
N LEU A 399 -16.42 -8.92 -11.11
CA LEU A 399 -17.11 -10.08 -10.52
C LEU A 399 -18.54 -10.24 -11.08
N ASN A 400 -19.02 -9.32 -11.92
CA ASN A 400 -20.29 -9.40 -12.64
C ASN A 400 -21.52 -9.72 -11.75
N GLY A 401 -21.54 -9.19 -10.52
CA GLY A 401 -22.64 -9.40 -9.59
C GLY A 401 -22.60 -10.75 -8.85
N ALA A 402 -21.45 -11.42 -8.77
CA ALA A 402 -21.31 -12.68 -8.04
C ALA A 402 -21.71 -12.54 -6.56
N THR A 403 -22.57 -13.44 -6.08
CA THR A 403 -23.05 -13.47 -4.68
C THR A 403 -22.31 -14.47 -3.80
N ASP A 404 -21.60 -15.45 -4.36
CA ASP A 404 -20.77 -16.40 -3.62
C ASP A 404 -19.59 -16.85 -4.51
N PHE A 405 -18.36 -16.74 -4.02
CA PHE A 405 -17.16 -17.18 -4.75
C PHE A 405 -15.97 -17.47 -3.82
N GLY A 406 -15.01 -18.24 -4.34
CA GLY A 406 -13.75 -18.59 -3.67
C GLY A 406 -12.67 -18.95 -4.68
N THR A 407 -12.02 -17.96 -5.28
CA THR A 407 -11.11 -18.15 -6.43
C THR A 407 -9.89 -17.23 -6.37
N GLU A 408 -8.82 -17.60 -7.08
CA GLU A 408 -7.72 -16.67 -7.35
C GLU A 408 -8.21 -15.54 -8.27
N LEU A 409 -7.99 -14.29 -7.86
CA LEU A 409 -8.36 -13.10 -8.63
C LEU A 409 -7.12 -12.29 -9.07
N PHE A 410 -6.08 -12.30 -8.24
CA PHE A 410 -4.87 -11.54 -8.51
C PHE A 410 -3.64 -12.43 -8.36
N ALA A 411 -2.63 -12.19 -9.19
CA ALA A 411 -1.27 -12.63 -8.97
C ALA A 411 -0.40 -11.42 -9.27
N VAL A 412 0.45 -11.00 -8.33
CA VAL A 412 1.28 -9.81 -8.48
C VAL A 412 2.70 -10.06 -8.00
N THR A 413 3.68 -9.44 -8.64
CA THR A 413 5.01 -9.33 -8.04
C THR A 413 4.92 -8.39 -6.84
N PRO A 414 5.17 -8.86 -5.60
CA PRO A 414 4.95 -8.08 -4.38
C PRO A 414 5.99 -6.98 -4.16
N PHE A 415 5.93 -5.91 -4.96
CA PHE A 415 6.83 -4.76 -4.87
C PHE A 415 6.57 -3.85 -3.66
N GLU A 416 5.37 -3.95 -3.06
CA GLU A 416 4.94 -3.12 -1.93
C GLU A 416 4.93 -3.93 -0.63
N SER A 417 5.21 -3.33 0.52
CA SER A 417 5.25 -4.04 1.82
C SER A 417 3.87 -4.36 2.41
N VAL A 418 2.79 -3.82 1.84
CA VAL A 418 1.44 -3.92 2.37
C VAL A 418 0.45 -4.05 1.22
N TYR A 419 -0.41 -5.05 1.29
CA TYR A 419 -1.51 -5.29 0.34
C TYR A 419 -2.80 -5.60 1.08
N LEU A 420 -3.92 -5.10 0.58
CA LEU A 420 -5.25 -5.46 1.08
C LEU A 420 -6.25 -5.59 -0.06
N VAL A 421 -7.37 -6.28 0.19
CA VAL A 421 -8.46 -6.47 -0.78
C VAL A 421 -9.69 -5.67 -0.36
N ARG A 422 -10.28 -4.98 -1.33
CA ARG A 422 -11.62 -4.38 -1.25
C ARG A 422 -12.56 -5.15 -2.20
N LEU A 423 -13.73 -5.56 -1.72
CA LEU A 423 -14.83 -6.02 -2.57
C LEU A 423 -15.86 -4.91 -2.67
N VAL A 424 -16.25 -4.53 -3.88
CA VAL A 424 -17.22 -3.48 -4.15
C VAL A 424 -18.55 -4.12 -4.56
N GLY A 425 -19.63 -3.72 -3.90
CA GLY A 425 -21.00 -4.17 -4.17
C GLY A 425 -21.65 -3.50 -5.37
N ALA A 426 -22.97 -3.64 -5.50
CA ALA A 426 -23.76 -3.05 -6.59
C ALA A 426 -24.05 -1.57 -6.41
N TRP A 427 -23.88 -1.03 -5.20
CA TRP A 427 -24.24 0.34 -4.84
C TRP A 427 -23.03 1.09 -4.27
N PRO A 428 -22.93 2.43 -4.44
CA PRO A 428 -21.74 3.21 -4.07
C PRO A 428 -21.38 3.17 -2.58
N ASP A 429 -22.33 2.81 -1.72
CA ASP A 429 -22.26 2.71 -0.26
C ASP A 429 -21.98 1.28 0.24
N HIS A 430 -21.78 0.31 -0.67
CA HIS A 430 -21.60 -1.12 -0.37
C HIS A 430 -20.18 -1.60 -0.68
N ASP A 431 -19.34 -1.81 0.34
CA ASP A 431 -18.04 -2.48 0.20
C ASP A 431 -17.57 -3.26 1.43
N ILE A 432 -16.67 -4.21 1.20
CA ILE A 432 -15.91 -4.94 2.23
C ILE A 432 -14.43 -4.59 2.08
N VAL A 433 -13.80 -4.08 3.14
CA VAL A 433 -12.36 -3.80 3.22
C VAL A 433 -11.74 -4.78 4.21
N MET A 434 -10.83 -5.63 3.72
CA MET A 434 -10.22 -6.72 4.50
C MET A 434 -8.89 -6.31 5.15
N ALA A 435 -8.48 -7.00 6.21
CA ALA A 435 -7.18 -6.75 6.84
C ALA A 435 -6.01 -6.88 5.85
N PRO A 436 -4.99 -6.02 5.93
CA PRO A 436 -3.81 -6.19 5.10
C PRO A 436 -3.07 -7.49 5.37
N VAL A 437 -2.24 -7.89 4.40
CA VAL A 437 -1.04 -8.69 4.67
C VAL A 437 0.18 -7.77 4.65
N TRP A 438 1.16 -8.07 5.50
CA TRP A 438 2.42 -7.33 5.58
C TRP A 438 3.60 -8.20 5.15
N ILE A 439 4.40 -7.68 4.23
CA ILE A 439 5.54 -8.36 3.63
C ILE A 439 6.83 -7.69 4.11
N GLY A 440 7.65 -8.43 4.87
CA GLY A 440 8.89 -7.93 5.47
C GLY A 440 10.05 -7.74 4.48
N ASN A 441 10.01 -8.43 3.34
CA ASN A 441 10.96 -8.34 2.22
C ASN A 441 10.22 -8.20 0.88
N PRO A 442 9.64 -7.02 0.58
CA PRO A 442 9.00 -6.79 -0.73
C PRO A 442 10.06 -6.79 -1.84
N ARG A 443 9.63 -7.04 -3.08
CA ARG A 443 10.51 -7.05 -4.25
C ARG A 443 10.89 -5.64 -4.70
N ALA A 444 12.04 -5.49 -5.36
CA ALA A 444 12.52 -4.18 -5.80
C ALA A 444 11.92 -3.72 -7.13
N LYS A 445 11.62 -2.42 -7.25
CA LYS A 445 11.22 -1.77 -8.50
C LYS A 445 11.83 -0.38 -8.60
N PHE A 446 12.55 -0.08 -9.69
CA PHE A 446 12.91 1.30 -10.03
C PHE A 446 11.65 2.16 -10.17
N SER A 447 11.58 3.21 -9.35
CA SER A 447 10.48 4.18 -9.30
C SER A 447 11.01 5.50 -9.81
N ASN A 448 10.32 6.11 -10.78
CA ASN A 448 10.72 7.34 -11.44
C ASN A 448 12.13 7.25 -12.03
N ALA A 449 12.26 6.49 -13.12
CA ALA A 449 13.45 6.43 -13.95
C ALA A 449 13.80 7.82 -14.51
N GLY A 450 14.68 8.54 -13.83
CA GLY A 450 15.14 9.86 -14.23
C GLY A 450 16.31 10.32 -13.36
N PHE A 451 17.46 10.54 -13.98
CA PHE A 451 18.62 11.22 -13.40
C PHE A 451 18.26 12.69 -13.15
N LEU A 452 17.54 12.97 -12.07
CA LEU A 452 17.03 14.29 -11.75
C LEU A 452 17.11 14.56 -10.25
N PHE A 453 18.32 14.66 -9.71
CA PHE A 453 18.78 15.79 -8.91
C PHE A 453 20.31 15.80 -8.94
N PRO A 454 21.00 16.81 -9.49
CA PRO A 454 22.25 17.18 -8.87
C PRO A 454 21.91 17.57 -7.43
N THR A 455 22.52 16.90 -6.45
CA THR A 455 22.49 17.41 -5.08
C THR A 455 23.07 18.83 -5.04
N GLY A 456 22.93 19.55 -3.93
CA GLY A 456 23.68 20.80 -3.71
C GLY A 456 25.22 20.63 -3.79
N THR A 457 25.71 19.39 -3.90
CA THR A 457 27.11 18.99 -4.08
C THR A 457 27.41 18.36 -5.45
N GLY A 458 26.45 18.37 -6.40
CA GLY A 458 26.63 17.87 -7.77
C GLY A 458 26.59 16.34 -7.97
N VAL A 459 26.28 15.56 -6.92
CA VAL A 459 26.29 14.09 -6.98
C VAL A 459 25.00 13.58 -7.62
N GLN A 460 25.12 12.56 -8.47
CA GLN A 460 24.00 11.88 -9.12
C GLN A 460 23.56 10.65 -8.31
N LEU A 461 22.24 10.39 -8.25
CA LEU A 461 21.65 9.35 -7.42
C LEU A 461 20.73 8.44 -8.25
N LEU A 462 20.91 7.13 -8.13
CA LEU A 462 19.90 6.13 -8.51
C LEU A 462 18.90 5.99 -7.36
N GLN A 463 17.58 5.97 -7.64
CA GLN A 463 16.52 5.80 -6.65
C GLN A 463 15.51 4.73 -7.08
N TRP A 464 15.04 3.90 -6.14
CA TRP A 464 14.01 2.88 -6.35
C TRP A 464 12.95 2.88 -5.24
N SER A 465 11.95 2.03 -5.38
CA SER A 465 10.92 1.72 -4.38
C SER A 465 10.81 0.22 -4.18
N GLY A 466 10.32 -0.18 -3.00
CA GLY A 466 10.37 -1.59 -2.59
C GLY A 466 11.81 -2.09 -2.48
N GLY A 467 11.95 -3.42 -2.56
CA GLY A 467 13.20 -4.12 -2.29
C GLY A 467 13.24 -4.62 -0.86
N GLY A 468 13.86 -5.79 -0.67
CA GLY A 468 13.96 -6.41 0.64
C GLY A 468 14.89 -5.63 1.54
N LYS A 469 15.29 -6.25 2.66
CA LYS A 469 16.33 -5.71 3.54
C LYS A 469 17.62 -5.37 2.78
N ARG A 470 17.91 -6.11 1.70
CA ARG A 470 19.03 -5.92 0.78
C ARG A 470 18.53 -5.91 -0.67
N VAL A 471 19.17 -5.12 -1.53
CA VAL A 471 19.07 -5.25 -3.00
C VAL A 471 20.43 -5.15 -3.68
N ALA A 472 20.55 -5.72 -4.87
CA ALA A 472 21.72 -5.62 -5.74
C ALA A 472 21.44 -4.63 -6.89
N ILE A 473 22.36 -3.72 -7.13
CA ILE A 473 22.30 -2.76 -8.25
C ILE A 473 23.17 -3.33 -9.37
N GLN A 474 22.55 -3.57 -10.52
CA GLN A 474 23.23 -4.07 -11.70
C GLN A 474 23.29 -3.04 -12.82
N ARG A 475 24.44 -3.00 -13.48
CA ARG A 475 24.76 -2.16 -14.63
C ARG A 475 25.07 -3.05 -15.84
N ALA A 476 24.85 -2.54 -17.04
CA ALA A 476 25.41 -3.07 -18.27
C ALA A 476 25.92 -1.91 -19.12
N ARG A 477 27.17 -1.98 -19.55
CA ARG A 477 27.78 -1.05 -20.53
C ARG A 477 27.43 -1.55 -21.93
N VAL A 478 26.86 -0.69 -22.78
CA VAL A 478 26.40 -1.08 -24.13
C VAL A 478 26.79 -0.03 -25.17
N ALA A 479 27.03 -0.45 -26.42
CA ALA A 479 27.33 0.46 -27.53
C ALA A 479 26.08 1.18 -28.07
N SER A 480 24.90 0.59 -27.90
CA SER A 480 23.60 1.26 -28.08
C SER A 480 22.52 0.58 -27.20
N PRO A 481 21.38 1.24 -26.93
CA PRO A 481 20.29 0.67 -26.13
C PRO A 481 19.72 -0.67 -26.65
N GLN A 482 19.92 -0.97 -27.93
CA GLN A 482 19.44 -2.19 -28.59
C GLN A 482 20.40 -3.39 -28.43
N HIS A 483 21.62 -3.20 -27.96
CA HIS A 483 22.61 -4.29 -27.85
C HIS A 483 22.32 -5.28 -26.70
N PRO A 484 22.86 -6.51 -26.77
CA PRO A 484 22.82 -7.46 -25.65
C PRO A 484 23.51 -6.87 -24.41
N ARG A 485 22.91 -7.11 -23.23
CA ARG A 485 23.43 -6.60 -21.95
C ARG A 485 24.36 -7.64 -21.32
N GLN A 486 25.60 -7.25 -21.01
CA GLN A 486 26.43 -7.97 -20.04
C GLN A 486 26.26 -7.30 -18.68
N TRP A 487 25.61 -7.99 -17.74
CA TRP A 487 25.27 -7.44 -16.43
C TRP A 487 26.39 -7.65 -15.42
N GLU A 488 26.75 -6.58 -14.70
CA GLU A 488 27.65 -6.60 -13.55
C GLU A 488 26.93 -6.03 -12.32
N THR A 489 27.11 -6.64 -11.14
CA THR A 489 26.64 -6.06 -9.87
C THR A 489 27.65 -5.01 -9.42
N VAL A 490 27.24 -3.75 -9.39
CA VAL A 490 28.11 -2.63 -8.98
C VAL A 490 28.00 -2.32 -7.48
N ALA A 491 26.89 -2.70 -6.84
CA ALA A 491 26.69 -2.56 -5.40
C ALA A 491 25.65 -3.55 -4.87
N GLU A 492 25.81 -3.94 -3.61
CA GLU A 492 24.72 -4.42 -2.75
C GLU A 492 24.46 -3.37 -1.68
N VAL A 493 23.19 -3.11 -1.39
CA VAL A 493 22.78 -2.03 -0.48
C VAL A 493 21.69 -2.51 0.49
N ASP A 494 21.87 -2.22 1.78
CA ASP A 494 20.98 -2.62 2.86
C ASP A 494 20.12 -1.44 3.34
N ASN A 495 18.81 -1.62 3.48
CA ASN A 495 17.83 -0.68 4.06
C ASN A 495 17.81 0.77 3.51
N ILE A 496 18.45 1.02 2.36
CA ILE A 496 18.40 2.30 1.65
C ILE A 496 17.70 2.12 0.30
N ASN A 497 17.08 3.18 -0.21
CA ASN A 497 16.40 3.21 -1.51
C ASN A 497 17.08 4.16 -2.52
N ARG A 498 18.32 4.56 -2.23
CA ARG A 498 19.14 5.48 -3.01
C ARG A 498 20.58 5.00 -3.04
N TYR A 499 21.26 5.20 -4.17
CA TYR A 499 22.67 4.89 -4.34
C TYR A 499 23.38 6.01 -5.13
N PRO A 500 24.44 6.62 -4.58
CA PRO A 500 25.25 7.58 -5.32
C PRO A 500 26.17 6.86 -6.30
N HIS A 501 26.19 7.33 -7.55
CA HIS A 501 27.08 6.80 -8.58
C HIS A 501 27.68 7.94 -9.40
N ASP A 502 28.98 7.83 -9.70
CA ASP A 502 29.67 8.77 -10.59
C ASP A 502 29.51 8.32 -12.04
N MET A 503 28.66 9.02 -12.78
CA MET A 503 28.41 8.73 -14.20
C MET A 503 29.49 9.29 -15.14
N THR A 504 30.47 10.06 -14.66
CA THR A 504 31.51 10.64 -15.52
C THR A 504 32.47 9.60 -16.12
N ALA A 505 32.59 8.44 -15.46
CA ALA A 505 33.39 7.28 -15.91
C ALA A 505 32.54 6.17 -16.57
N GLU A 506 31.29 6.46 -16.94
CA GLU A 506 30.44 5.58 -17.72
C GLU A 506 30.51 5.91 -19.22
N PRO A 507 30.44 4.90 -20.12
CA PRO A 507 30.32 5.13 -21.56
C PRO A 507 28.97 5.79 -21.89
N ILE A 508 28.80 6.26 -23.14
CA ILE A 508 27.57 6.93 -23.58
C ILE A 508 26.32 6.20 -23.10
N HIS A 509 26.18 4.91 -23.41
CA HIS A 509 25.02 4.14 -23.02
C HIS A 509 25.33 3.16 -21.89
N THR A 510 24.61 3.35 -20.76
CA THR A 510 24.54 2.35 -19.70
C THR A 510 23.11 1.99 -19.40
N VAL A 511 22.86 0.71 -19.16
CA VAL A 511 21.56 0.19 -18.75
C VAL A 511 21.64 -0.27 -17.30
N TRP A 512 20.63 0.06 -16.50
CA TRP A 512 20.61 -0.15 -15.07
C TRP A 512 19.36 -0.92 -14.64
N ARG A 513 19.51 -1.82 -13.67
CA ARG A 513 18.40 -2.54 -13.03
C ARG A 513 18.69 -2.80 -11.56
N VAL A 514 17.64 -2.86 -10.73
CA VAL A 514 17.73 -3.42 -9.38
C VAL A 514 17.32 -4.88 -9.45
N VAL A 515 18.09 -5.75 -8.79
CA VAL A 515 17.84 -7.18 -8.67
C VAL A 515 17.76 -7.53 -7.18
N ASP A 516 16.92 -8.48 -6.80
CA ASP A 516 17.03 -9.07 -5.47
C ASP A 516 18.21 -10.07 -5.46
N PRO A 517 19.24 -9.90 -4.60
CA PRO A 517 20.40 -10.80 -4.60
C PRO A 517 20.04 -12.23 -4.20
N THR A 518 18.88 -12.44 -3.58
CA THR A 518 18.38 -13.77 -3.21
C THR A 518 17.53 -14.40 -4.32
N ASP A 519 16.85 -13.60 -5.15
CA ASP A 519 16.01 -14.06 -6.26
C ASP A 519 16.35 -13.34 -7.58
N THR A 520 17.16 -13.98 -8.43
CA THR A 520 17.61 -13.40 -9.70
C THR A 520 16.51 -13.25 -10.76
N ALA A 521 15.31 -13.84 -10.55
CA ALA A 521 14.14 -13.57 -11.39
C ALA A 521 13.43 -12.26 -11.00
N VAL A 522 13.76 -11.69 -9.82
CA VAL A 522 13.25 -10.40 -9.37
C VAL A 522 14.13 -9.29 -9.92
N VAL A 523 13.67 -8.74 -11.04
CA VAL A 523 14.37 -7.66 -11.72
C VAL A 523 13.41 -6.49 -11.91
N SER A 524 13.88 -5.27 -11.63
CA SER A 524 13.15 -4.05 -11.95
C SER A 524 12.99 -3.86 -13.47
N GLY A 525 12.19 -2.87 -13.87
CA GLY A 525 12.35 -2.30 -15.22
C GLY A 525 13.79 -1.81 -15.44
N GLU A 526 14.28 -1.90 -16.67
CA GLU A 526 15.58 -1.35 -17.08
C GLU A 526 15.49 0.17 -17.23
N VAL A 527 16.54 0.89 -16.83
CA VAL A 527 16.71 2.33 -17.07
C VAL A 527 17.94 2.54 -17.94
N VAL A 528 17.76 3.19 -19.08
CA VAL A 528 18.86 3.58 -19.97
C VAL A 528 19.31 5.00 -19.61
N PHE A 529 20.61 5.17 -19.37
CA PHE A 529 21.27 6.46 -19.35
C PHE A 529 22.02 6.66 -20.67
N SER A 530 21.97 7.88 -21.20
CA SER A 530 22.70 8.32 -22.39
C SER A 530 23.44 9.62 -22.07
N LYS A 531 24.78 9.59 -22.00
CA LYS A 531 25.62 10.80 -22.01
C LYS A 531 25.45 11.51 -23.36
N PRO A 532 25.40 12.85 -23.45
CA PRO A 532 25.53 13.54 -24.73
C PRO A 532 26.89 13.22 -25.35
N ASN A 533 26.93 12.72 -26.58
CA ASN A 533 28.16 12.56 -27.35
C ASN A 533 28.45 13.79 -28.20
N ARG A 534 29.70 14.23 -28.27
CA ARG A 534 30.18 15.32 -29.12
C ARG A 534 31.26 14.78 -30.06
N ALA A 535 30.84 14.45 -31.28
CA ALA A 535 31.72 13.90 -32.33
C ALA A 535 33.03 14.70 -32.48
N PRO A 536 34.18 14.01 -32.75
CA PRO A 536 35.48 14.64 -32.90
C PRO A 536 35.51 15.86 -33.81
N LEU A 537 36.25 16.88 -33.36
CA LEU A 537 36.55 18.05 -34.17
C LEU A 537 37.92 17.85 -34.83
N GLY A 538 38.09 18.34 -36.06
CA GLY A 538 39.36 18.17 -36.76
C GLY A 538 39.40 18.76 -38.16
N SER A 539 40.62 18.87 -38.69
CA SER A 539 40.96 19.39 -40.01
C SER A 539 42.01 18.51 -40.68
N PHE A 540 41.79 18.25 -41.97
CA PHE A 540 42.79 17.72 -42.89
C PHE A 540 43.55 18.91 -43.49
N ASP A 541 44.73 19.22 -42.95
CA ASP A 541 45.47 20.44 -43.27
C ASP A 541 46.35 20.30 -44.53
N GLU A 542 47.07 19.18 -44.69
CA GLU A 542 48.05 18.98 -45.76
C GLU A 542 48.02 17.55 -46.32
N LEU A 543 47.95 17.44 -47.66
CA LEU A 543 48.33 16.24 -48.40
C LEU A 543 49.65 16.54 -49.13
N ASN A 544 50.75 15.98 -48.63
CA ASN A 544 52.06 16.17 -49.23
C ASN A 544 52.35 15.01 -50.22
N SER A 545 52.18 15.26 -51.52
CA SER A 545 52.31 14.19 -52.52
C SER A 545 53.76 13.74 -52.73
N THR A 546 54.74 14.64 -52.63
CA THR A 546 56.18 14.31 -52.75
C THR A 546 56.64 13.30 -51.68
N THR A 547 56.17 13.44 -50.44
CA THR A 547 56.57 12.55 -49.33
C THR A 547 55.55 11.46 -49.02
N GLY A 548 54.35 11.51 -49.62
CA GLY A 548 53.26 10.59 -49.36
C GLY A 548 52.69 10.70 -47.94
N ARG A 549 52.51 11.93 -47.44
CA ARG A 549 52.12 12.21 -46.04
C ARG A 549 50.79 12.95 -45.96
N VAL A 550 49.96 12.54 -45.01
CA VAL A 550 48.68 13.16 -44.66
C VAL A 550 48.84 13.81 -43.28
N ARG A 551 48.61 15.11 -43.17
CA ARG A 551 48.69 15.83 -41.89
C ARG A 551 47.45 16.63 -41.57
N GLY A 552 47.25 16.84 -40.28
CA GLY A 552 46.16 17.64 -39.77
C GLY A 552 46.12 17.60 -38.26
N TRP A 553 44.92 17.83 -37.73
CA TRP A 553 44.63 17.66 -36.31
C TRP A 553 43.23 17.12 -36.10
N THR A 554 43.04 16.40 -35.00
CA THR A 554 41.72 16.11 -34.48
C THR A 554 41.79 15.90 -32.97
N PHE A 555 40.68 16.13 -32.28
CA PHE A 555 40.50 15.74 -30.90
C PHE A 555 39.02 15.42 -30.67
N ASP A 556 38.79 14.57 -29.69
CA ASP A 556 37.46 14.27 -29.19
C ASP A 556 37.12 15.28 -28.07
N PRO A 557 36.08 16.12 -28.20
CA PRO A 557 35.67 17.07 -27.16
C PRO A 557 35.32 16.43 -25.81
N ASP A 558 34.88 15.17 -25.79
CA ASP A 558 34.56 14.41 -24.59
C ASP A 558 35.80 13.71 -23.99
N HIS A 559 36.87 13.52 -24.78
CA HIS A 559 38.17 12.98 -24.37
C HIS A 559 39.35 13.86 -24.81
N SER A 560 39.32 15.14 -24.44
CA SER A 560 40.18 16.19 -25.04
C SER A 560 41.70 16.03 -24.87
N THR A 561 42.16 15.07 -24.07
CA THR A 561 43.58 14.74 -23.84
C THR A 561 43.98 13.35 -24.37
N SER A 562 43.03 12.53 -24.82
CA SER A 562 43.28 11.17 -25.33
C SER A 562 43.70 11.18 -26.81
N PRO A 563 44.57 10.24 -27.25
CA PRO A 563 44.85 10.05 -28.66
C PRO A 563 43.61 9.60 -29.44
N VAL A 564 43.32 10.27 -30.54
CA VAL A 564 42.22 9.95 -31.46
C VAL A 564 42.77 9.14 -32.63
N THR A 565 42.08 8.06 -33.00
CA THR A 565 42.44 7.28 -34.20
C THR A 565 41.89 7.96 -35.44
N VAL A 566 42.71 8.03 -36.49
CA VAL A 566 42.38 8.67 -37.77
C VAL A 566 42.47 7.64 -38.87
N HIS A 567 41.41 7.49 -39.64
CA HIS A 567 41.36 6.61 -40.80
C HIS A 567 41.49 7.40 -42.11
N VAL A 568 42.30 6.87 -43.02
CA VAL A 568 42.52 7.41 -44.37
C VAL A 568 41.81 6.49 -45.37
N TYR A 569 40.90 7.04 -46.18
CA TYR A 569 40.20 6.34 -47.25
C TYR A 569 40.49 6.96 -48.61
N SER A 570 40.50 6.15 -49.67
CA SER A 570 40.59 6.60 -51.07
C SER A 570 39.51 5.88 -51.87
N SER A 571 38.65 6.63 -52.56
CA SER A 571 37.48 6.11 -53.27
C SER A 571 36.60 5.15 -52.42
N GLY A 572 36.44 5.44 -51.12
CA GLY A 572 35.69 4.60 -50.17
C GLY A 572 36.44 3.37 -49.64
N VAL A 573 37.64 3.07 -50.14
CA VAL A 573 38.46 1.94 -49.68
C VAL A 573 39.42 2.40 -48.57
N PHE A 574 39.51 1.65 -47.48
CA PHE A 574 40.46 1.92 -46.39
C PHE A 574 41.91 1.80 -46.90
N VAL A 575 42.73 2.81 -46.62
CA VAL A 575 44.11 2.91 -47.09
C VAL A 575 45.10 2.62 -45.96
N THR A 576 44.94 3.32 -44.84
CA THR A 576 45.81 3.24 -43.67
C THR A 576 45.14 3.97 -42.51
N SER A 577 45.70 3.82 -41.30
CA SER A 577 45.30 4.57 -40.11
C SER A 577 46.53 5.07 -39.35
N GLY A 578 46.30 5.99 -38.42
CA GLY A 578 47.27 6.45 -37.44
C GLY A 578 46.56 7.08 -36.25
N THR A 579 47.30 7.51 -35.23
CA THR A 579 46.76 8.21 -34.07
C THR A 579 47.28 9.64 -34.01
N THR A 580 46.56 10.51 -33.31
CA THR A 580 47.14 11.80 -32.90
C THR A 580 48.27 11.59 -31.89
N GLY A 581 49.15 12.59 -31.77
CA GLY A 581 50.37 12.53 -30.95
C GLY A 581 51.35 13.67 -31.21
N LEU A 582 51.13 14.51 -32.23
CA LEU A 582 51.98 15.67 -32.54
C LEU A 582 51.45 16.95 -31.89
N ALA A 583 52.37 17.80 -31.44
CA ALA A 583 52.02 19.04 -30.76
C ALA A 583 51.31 20.03 -31.69
N ARG A 584 50.16 20.58 -31.25
CA ARG A 584 49.40 21.64 -31.93
C ARG A 584 48.99 22.74 -30.95
N PRO A 585 49.92 23.64 -30.57
CA PRO A 585 49.65 24.73 -29.62
C PRO A 585 48.56 25.70 -30.11
N ASP A 586 48.43 25.86 -31.43
CA ASP A 586 47.39 26.65 -32.09
C ASP A 586 45.98 26.07 -31.85
N VAL A 587 45.83 24.76 -32.03
CA VAL A 587 44.57 24.04 -31.78
C VAL A 587 44.26 24.03 -30.29
N GLN A 588 45.26 23.77 -29.45
CA GLN A 588 45.14 23.83 -27.99
C GLN A 588 44.67 25.21 -27.51
N GLN A 589 45.21 26.30 -28.05
CA GLN A 589 44.84 27.67 -27.67
C GLN A 589 43.40 28.01 -28.06
N VAL A 590 42.94 27.58 -29.24
CA VAL A 590 41.59 27.89 -29.74
C VAL A 590 40.51 27.01 -29.10
N HIS A 591 40.82 25.74 -28.83
CA HIS A 591 39.82 24.74 -28.41
C HIS A 591 39.97 24.24 -26.97
N GLY A 592 41.02 24.63 -26.24
CA GLY A 592 41.23 24.23 -24.83
C GLY A 592 41.60 22.76 -24.64
N THR A 593 42.32 22.17 -25.60
CA THR A 593 42.56 20.72 -25.69
C THR A 593 43.92 20.30 -25.13
N GLY A 594 44.17 18.99 -25.08
CA GLY A 594 45.49 18.44 -24.86
C GLY A 594 46.49 18.87 -25.95
N ALA A 595 47.77 18.96 -25.59
CA ALA A 595 48.79 19.52 -26.48
C ALA A 595 48.98 18.74 -27.79
N TYR A 596 48.60 17.46 -27.84
CA TYR A 596 49.01 16.48 -28.85
C TYR A 596 47.91 16.07 -29.85
N SER A 597 47.07 17.02 -30.27
CA SER A 597 45.96 16.78 -31.23
C SER A 597 46.38 16.64 -32.70
N GLY A 598 47.66 16.84 -33.05
CA GLY A 598 48.16 16.71 -34.41
C GLY A 598 48.41 15.26 -34.85
N PHE A 599 48.26 14.98 -36.14
CA PHE A 599 48.63 13.71 -36.77
C PHE A 599 49.51 13.91 -38.01
N ASP A 600 50.39 12.95 -38.28
CA ASP A 600 51.18 12.81 -39.51
C ASP A 600 51.20 11.32 -39.89
N ILE A 601 50.55 10.96 -40.99
CA ILE A 601 50.31 9.58 -41.41
C ILE A 601 50.93 9.37 -42.78
N ALA A 602 51.79 8.36 -42.91
CA ALA A 602 52.38 7.97 -44.18
C ALA A 602 51.41 7.07 -44.98
N LEU A 603 51.14 7.45 -46.23
CA LEU A 603 50.40 6.63 -47.19
C LEU A 603 51.25 5.41 -47.59
N PRO A 604 50.67 4.22 -47.82
CA PRO A 604 51.38 3.08 -48.40
C PRO A 604 51.85 3.39 -49.84
N ALA A 605 52.97 2.81 -50.28
CA ALA A 605 53.61 3.17 -51.55
C ALA A 605 52.71 3.00 -52.78
N ASN A 606 51.85 1.97 -52.80
CA ASN A 606 50.87 1.72 -53.87
C ASN A 606 49.73 2.77 -53.94
N TYR A 607 49.61 3.65 -52.94
CA TYR A 607 48.72 4.81 -52.94
C TYR A 607 49.48 6.13 -53.21
N ARG A 608 50.77 6.07 -53.55
CA ARG A 608 51.59 7.22 -53.94
C ARG A 608 51.90 7.22 -55.44
N THR A 609 50.90 6.93 -56.27
CA THR A 609 51.04 6.90 -57.74
C THR A 609 49.82 7.49 -58.42
N GLY A 610 50.05 8.34 -59.43
CA GLY A 610 49.00 8.98 -60.23
C GLY A 610 48.15 9.99 -59.44
N THR A 611 46.99 10.34 -59.97
CA THR A 611 46.04 11.26 -59.31
C THR A 611 45.11 10.51 -58.36
N ARG A 612 45.10 10.86 -57.07
CA ARG A 612 44.26 10.21 -56.05
C ARG A 612 43.61 11.22 -55.12
N SER A 613 42.43 10.87 -54.60
CA SER A 613 41.76 11.62 -53.54
C SER A 613 41.80 10.84 -52.22
N PHE A 614 41.92 11.58 -51.10
CA PHE A 614 41.89 11.01 -49.76
C PHE A 614 40.84 11.70 -48.89
N HIS A 615 40.06 10.90 -48.17
CA HIS A 615 39.07 11.30 -47.18
C HIS A 615 39.57 10.89 -45.80
N ILE A 616 39.54 11.82 -44.85
CA ILE A 616 40.07 11.60 -43.51
C ILE A 616 38.91 11.59 -42.52
N TYR A 617 38.77 10.48 -41.79
CA TYR A 617 37.77 10.33 -40.74
C TYR A 617 38.48 10.27 -39.39
N ALA A 618 38.00 11.03 -38.42
CA ALA A 618 38.34 10.78 -37.03
C ALA A 618 37.44 9.68 -36.48
N LEU A 619 37.98 8.79 -35.65
CA LEU A 619 37.19 7.84 -34.89
C LEU A 619 36.85 8.45 -33.53
N ASP A 620 35.56 8.56 -33.26
CA ASP A 620 35.01 8.94 -31.96
C ASP A 620 35.37 7.88 -30.91
N LEU A 621 35.75 8.34 -29.71
CA LEU A 621 36.25 7.46 -28.66
C LEU A 621 35.12 6.88 -27.79
N ASP A 622 33.91 7.46 -27.84
CA ASP A 622 32.75 7.03 -27.09
C ASP A 622 31.70 6.28 -27.96
N ALA A 623 31.32 6.76 -29.16
CA ALA A 623 30.46 6.06 -30.15
C ALA A 623 30.35 6.79 -31.53
N GLU A 624 29.74 6.16 -32.54
CA GLU A 624 29.34 6.86 -33.79
C GLU A 624 28.53 8.16 -33.51
N PRO A 625 28.64 9.21 -34.36
CA PRO A 625 29.23 9.20 -35.71
C PRO A 625 30.73 9.53 -35.75
N ASN A 626 31.48 8.74 -36.51
CA ASN A 626 32.87 9.02 -36.89
C ASN A 626 32.92 10.12 -37.98
N PRO A 627 33.32 11.37 -37.68
CA PRO A 627 33.12 12.49 -38.59
C PRO A 627 34.19 12.54 -39.69
N LEU A 628 33.75 12.90 -40.91
CA LEU A 628 34.63 13.31 -41.99
C LEU A 628 35.27 14.66 -41.62
N LEU A 629 36.60 14.73 -41.52
CA LEU A 629 37.30 15.94 -41.11
C LEU A 629 37.24 17.04 -42.17
N GLY A 630 37.15 18.28 -41.71
CA GLY A 630 37.12 19.48 -42.55
C GLY A 630 38.31 19.53 -43.50
N GLY A 631 38.08 19.97 -44.74
CA GLY A 631 39.10 19.92 -45.80
C GLY A 631 39.23 18.57 -46.51
N SER A 632 38.47 17.54 -46.12
CA SER A 632 38.33 16.32 -46.92
C SER A 632 37.25 16.45 -48.02
N PRO A 633 37.44 15.83 -49.20
CA PRO A 633 38.67 15.19 -49.65
C PRO A 633 39.71 16.19 -50.15
N ARG A 634 41.00 15.80 -50.08
CA ARG A 634 42.07 16.44 -50.85
C ARG A 634 42.55 15.54 -51.98
N TRP A 635 42.91 16.17 -53.10
CA TRP A 635 43.51 15.52 -54.25
C TRP A 635 45.03 15.71 -54.25
N GLY A 636 45.76 14.65 -54.56
CA GLY A 636 47.21 14.68 -54.76
C GLY A 636 47.57 14.08 -56.11
N TYR A 637 48.48 14.73 -56.82
CA TYR A 637 49.19 14.15 -57.95
C TYR A 637 50.52 13.61 -57.43
N PHE A 638 50.71 12.30 -57.56
CA PHE A 638 51.94 11.61 -57.19
C PHE A 638 52.65 11.20 -58.47
N ASP A 639 53.93 11.55 -58.56
CA ASP A 639 54.73 11.23 -59.74
C ASP A 639 54.68 9.72 -60.03
N PRO A 640 54.62 9.31 -61.31
CA PRO A 640 54.76 7.91 -61.65
C PRO A 640 56.10 7.39 -61.12
N VAL A 641 56.10 6.16 -60.60
CA VAL A 641 57.37 5.47 -60.33
C VAL A 641 58.11 5.37 -61.66
N GLU A 642 59.32 5.91 -61.75
CA GLU A 642 60.22 5.61 -62.87
C GLU A 642 60.42 4.09 -62.89
N GLU A 643 59.84 3.43 -63.89
CA GLU A 643 60.28 2.08 -64.23
C GLU A 643 61.76 2.18 -64.61
N PRO A 644 62.63 1.31 -64.08
CA PRO A 644 64.02 1.31 -64.51
C PRO A 644 64.05 1.02 -66.01
N GLU A 645 64.73 1.87 -66.80
CA GLU A 645 64.97 1.58 -68.22
C GLU A 645 65.57 0.17 -68.31
N GLU A 646 64.90 -0.75 -69.02
CA GLU A 646 65.52 -2.02 -69.37
C GLU A 646 66.78 -1.71 -70.20
N GLU A 647 67.95 -1.97 -69.62
CA GLU A 647 69.18 -2.03 -70.39
C GLU A 647 69.08 -3.20 -71.37
N GLY A 648 68.57 -2.90 -72.57
CA GLY A 648 68.51 -3.82 -73.70
C GLY A 648 69.84 -4.54 -73.84
N THR A 649 69.78 -5.85 -74.09
CA THR A 649 70.89 -6.76 -73.88
C THR A 649 72.11 -6.37 -74.71
N LEU A 650 73.29 -6.89 -74.34
CA LEU A 650 74.54 -6.57 -75.04
C LEU A 650 74.45 -6.76 -76.56
N CYS A 651 73.65 -7.73 -77.03
CA CYS A 651 73.42 -8.00 -78.44
C CYS A 651 72.41 -7.04 -79.11
N ASP A 652 71.43 -6.52 -78.37
CA ASP A 652 70.51 -5.48 -78.87
C ASP A 652 71.25 -4.16 -79.12
N ARG A 653 72.18 -3.80 -78.21
CA ARG A 653 72.99 -2.57 -78.32
C ARG A 653 74.22 -2.72 -79.23
N ARG A 654 74.74 -3.93 -79.44
CA ARG A 654 75.96 -4.20 -80.25
C ARG A 654 75.87 -5.50 -81.08
N PRO A 655 74.97 -5.58 -82.08
CA PRO A 655 74.74 -6.79 -82.88
C PRO A 655 75.94 -7.23 -83.74
N TRP A 656 76.99 -6.40 -83.86
CA TRP A 656 78.23 -6.74 -84.57
C TRP A 656 79.28 -7.46 -83.71
N LEU A 657 79.00 -7.76 -82.44
CA LEU A 657 79.91 -8.57 -81.62
C LEU A 657 79.88 -10.04 -82.05
N PRO A 658 81.05 -10.74 -82.15
CA PRO A 658 81.10 -12.14 -82.59
C PRO A 658 80.26 -13.12 -81.75
N GLN A 659 80.01 -12.80 -80.49
CA GLN A 659 79.19 -13.59 -79.57
C GLN A 659 77.66 -13.41 -79.76
N CYS A 660 77.24 -12.53 -80.67
CA CYS A 660 75.84 -12.17 -80.91
C CYS A 660 75.31 -12.62 -82.27
N ASN A 661 76.11 -13.33 -83.07
CA ASN A 661 75.73 -13.78 -84.42
C ASN A 661 76.35 -15.18 -84.69
N PRO A 662 75.58 -16.28 -84.51
CA PRO A 662 76.08 -17.66 -84.55
C PRO A 662 76.31 -18.23 -85.95
#